data_AF-A0A914I6Q9-F1
#
_entry.id   AF-A0A914I6Q9-F1
#
_cell.length_a   1.000
_cell.length_b   1.000
_cell.length_c   1.000
_cell.angle_alpha   90.00
_cell.angle_beta   90.00
_cell.angle_gamma   90.00
#
_symmetry.space_group_name_H-M   'P 1'
#
loop_
_entity.id
_entity.type
_entity.pdbx_description
1 polymer ?
#
loop_
_entity_poly.entity_id
_entity_poly.type
_entity_poly.pdbx_seq_one_letter_code
_entity_poly.pdbx_strand_id
1 'polypeptide(L)'
;MAAALLLAVFALLAQFEALFSEQQLRIGAVFRKEQDAHLVAAFNYSLHWLHNRNILLSDGIPEREAVFGIVTGFMEILEDSEDYYELLEKACRLINERNVHALVGPAHLHQSELLADLSAKLRLPFFSLVDPLAHHFLNPSDGNLVRENASTATAAEAEAVHLEMFPHTQLLEAIIDLVKYWRWSRVIVIYRQPERIRRLIVFLESDSLASIRFNLVNIEHDDFLGAAKRVKELEECGEMTNRQQQGQCSEFSRLLLDMDPHDTHQFLLAALKVGLVELKHWFLSTSLDLRNMDMELFRHNHAHFLGLDPVNSNPTADQNAHVPSLSVHHQRLLPDFDEFKQYIHAHATARDPSAGSDGLKMSEAAFLFDSVYLLSRTFASGANNSARNLLFSSGPTTAARCASGQHAHRPFEFGIQIARQVKQYANTLHGFTGKLGRLNHDGANSNFTFRINLLGYTGEIDDIGYWEGSAATPILNVSDASRAQLRRNVKVSNELKPRFRVTTILERPYVMLRTTSNDNGGGTDTGRNGHEQQNAKFEGFCIDLLAELAQDLGFTYTIHVVQDNKYGKDNGNNSWDGMIGELLRGEADMVMAPFTANFRRAEVLDFTKPFLSLGISVLYRIPEDYQPDIFSFLNPLSLEIWLCILLSICGITFGMYLVANVTPYEWNLNFSCCTAHQPHPAAQFSTVGAGGDKASTTTRIQLSNNYSFWNTLW
;
A
#
# COMPACT_ATOMS: atom_id res chain seq x y z
N MET A 1 -67.81 -7.02 58.39
CA MET A 1 -67.40 -5.71 57.82
C MET A 1 -65.90 -5.66 57.50
N ALA A 2 -64.99 -5.96 58.44
CA ALA A 2 -63.54 -5.92 58.19
C ALA A 2 -63.04 -6.85 57.06
N ALA A 3 -63.58 -8.07 56.95
CA ALA A 3 -63.20 -9.02 55.89
C ALA A 3 -63.61 -8.57 54.47
N ALA A 4 -64.74 -7.86 54.34
CA ALA A 4 -65.21 -7.32 53.06
C ALA A 4 -64.36 -6.12 52.60
N LEU A 5 -63.88 -5.32 53.56
CA LEU A 5 -62.96 -4.20 53.30
C LEU A 5 -61.58 -4.71 52.86
N LEU A 6 -61.09 -5.79 53.45
CA LEU A 6 -59.82 -6.43 53.09
C LEU A 6 -59.87 -7.06 51.69
N LEU A 7 -60.97 -7.73 51.33
CA LEU A 7 -61.20 -8.24 49.98
C LEU A 7 -61.34 -7.12 48.94
N ALA A 8 -61.99 -6.01 49.28
CA ALA A 8 -62.09 -4.85 48.39
C ALA A 8 -60.73 -4.16 48.18
N VAL A 9 -59.90 -4.07 49.23
CA VAL A 9 -58.52 -3.55 49.12
C VAL A 9 -57.64 -4.49 48.30
N PHE A 10 -57.74 -5.81 48.46
CA PHE A 10 -57.05 -6.77 47.60
C PHE A 10 -57.52 -6.71 46.14
N ALA A 11 -58.82 -6.55 45.90
CA ALA A 11 -59.36 -6.39 44.55
C ALA A 11 -58.93 -5.07 43.90
N LEU A 12 -58.85 -3.98 44.68
CA LEU A 12 -58.34 -2.69 44.23
C LEU A 12 -56.83 -2.74 43.98
N LEU A 13 -56.05 -3.40 44.84
CA LEU A 13 -54.61 -3.61 44.64
C LEU A 13 -54.33 -4.49 43.42
N ALA A 14 -55.10 -5.56 43.23
CA ALA A 14 -55.00 -6.42 42.04
C ALA A 14 -55.42 -5.67 40.76
N GLN A 15 -56.43 -4.80 40.84
CA GLN A 15 -56.79 -3.90 39.73
C GLN A 15 -55.72 -2.83 39.48
N PHE A 16 -55.07 -2.32 40.54
CA PHE A 16 -53.97 -1.36 40.43
C PHE A 16 -52.72 -2.00 39.82
N GLU A 17 -52.36 -3.23 40.22
CA GLU A 17 -51.28 -4.02 39.63
C GLU A 17 -51.58 -4.39 38.18
N ALA A 18 -52.82 -4.76 37.86
CA ALA A 18 -53.23 -5.03 36.48
C ALA A 18 -53.15 -3.78 35.58
N LEU A 19 -53.58 -2.61 36.08
CA LEU A 19 -53.48 -1.34 35.34
C LEU A 19 -52.02 -0.90 35.11
N PHE A 20 -51.11 -1.15 36.07
CA PHE A 20 -49.68 -0.84 35.92
C PHE A 20 -48.93 -1.88 35.06
N SER A 21 -49.40 -3.13 35.02
CA SER A 21 -48.82 -4.21 34.21
C SER A 21 -49.09 -4.04 32.70
N GLU A 22 -50.13 -3.30 32.31
CA GLU A 22 -50.52 -3.11 30.90
C GLU A 22 -49.73 -1.99 30.18
N GLN A 23 -49.03 -1.11 30.91
CA GLN A 23 -48.30 0.02 30.31
C GLN A 23 -46.76 -0.11 30.36
N GLN A 24 -46.22 -1.27 29.99
CA GLN A 24 -44.78 -1.53 30.01
C GLN A 24 -44.24 -1.96 28.65
N LEU A 25 -43.12 -1.36 28.23
CA LEU A 25 -42.37 -1.84 27.07
C LEU A 25 -41.59 -3.08 27.47
N ARG A 26 -41.74 -4.17 26.73
CA ARG A 26 -41.08 -5.46 26.99
C ARG A 26 -40.07 -5.75 25.89
N ILE A 27 -38.80 -5.89 26.24
CA ILE A 27 -37.71 -6.17 25.31
C ILE A 27 -37.17 -7.56 25.61
N GLY A 28 -37.09 -8.43 24.61
CA GLY A 28 -36.44 -9.73 24.71
C GLY A 28 -35.01 -9.65 24.20
N ALA A 29 -34.09 -10.37 24.84
CA ALA A 29 -32.73 -10.54 24.36
C ALA A 29 -32.28 -11.99 24.53
N VAL A 30 -31.54 -12.50 23.54
CA VAL A 30 -30.92 -13.83 23.62
C VAL A 30 -29.43 -13.68 23.38
N PHE A 31 -28.62 -14.11 24.34
CA PHE A 31 -27.17 -13.93 24.32
C PHE A 31 -26.46 -15.24 24.64
N ARG A 32 -25.24 -15.41 24.12
CA ARG A 32 -24.34 -16.50 24.51
C ARG A 32 -23.70 -16.20 25.87
N LYS A 33 -23.40 -17.25 26.63
CA LYS A 33 -22.94 -17.13 28.02
C LYS A 33 -21.61 -16.39 28.17
N GLU A 34 -20.59 -16.81 27.41
CA GLU A 34 -19.22 -16.29 27.52
C GLU A 34 -18.95 -15.24 26.45
N GLN A 35 -19.19 -15.57 25.17
CA GLN A 35 -18.81 -14.71 24.04
C GLN A 35 -19.61 -13.41 23.93
N ASP A 36 -20.79 -13.33 24.57
CA ASP A 36 -21.64 -12.13 24.60
C ASP A 36 -21.70 -11.49 25.99
N ALA A 37 -20.71 -11.75 26.86
CA ALA A 37 -20.69 -11.22 28.23
C ALA A 37 -20.77 -9.67 28.27
N HIS A 38 -20.15 -8.98 27.31
CA HIS A 38 -20.23 -7.53 27.14
C HIS A 38 -21.64 -7.06 26.78
N LEU A 39 -22.36 -7.80 25.94
CA LEU A 39 -23.76 -7.51 25.61
C LEU A 39 -24.68 -7.70 26.81
N VAL A 40 -24.46 -8.76 27.60
CA VAL A 40 -25.24 -8.97 28.81
C VAL A 40 -25.04 -7.82 29.81
N ALA A 41 -23.79 -7.38 30.00
CA ALA A 41 -23.48 -6.24 30.84
C ALA A 41 -24.15 -4.95 30.32
N ALA A 42 -24.08 -4.69 29.00
CA ALA A 42 -24.67 -3.51 28.39
C ALA A 42 -26.20 -3.51 28.42
N PHE A 43 -26.86 -4.67 28.28
CA PHE A 43 -28.31 -4.78 28.43
C PHE A 43 -28.74 -4.40 29.85
N ASN A 44 -28.09 -4.98 30.86
CA ASN A 44 -28.40 -4.70 32.26
C ASN A 44 -28.13 -3.24 32.62
N TYR A 45 -27.01 -2.68 32.15
CA TYR A 45 -26.69 -1.26 32.32
C TYR A 45 -27.78 -0.37 31.72
N SER A 46 -28.19 -0.66 30.48
CA SER A 46 -29.20 0.12 29.76
C SER A 46 -30.53 0.17 30.51
N LEU A 47 -30.98 -0.99 31.03
CA LEU A 47 -32.22 -1.08 31.82
C LEU A 47 -32.10 -0.34 33.16
N HIS A 48 -30.99 -0.54 33.87
CA HIS A 48 -30.75 0.11 35.16
C HIS A 48 -30.66 1.63 35.02
N TRP A 49 -29.96 2.11 33.99
CA TRP A 49 -29.83 3.53 33.69
C TRP A 49 -31.17 4.17 33.33
N LEU A 50 -31.98 3.51 32.48
CA LEU A 50 -33.33 3.98 32.16
C LEU A 50 -34.24 4.01 33.39
N HIS A 51 -34.21 2.97 34.23
CA HIS A 51 -35.04 2.89 35.44
C HIS A 51 -34.71 4.00 36.45
N ASN A 52 -33.42 4.25 36.71
CA ASN A 52 -33.00 5.26 37.68
C ASN A 52 -33.33 6.70 37.24
N ARG A 53 -33.35 6.96 35.93
CA ARG A 53 -33.74 8.28 35.42
C ARG A 53 -35.23 8.56 35.46
N ASN A 54 -36.07 7.52 35.42
CA ASN A 54 -37.51 7.67 35.64
C ASN A 54 -37.81 8.24 37.03
N ILE A 55 -36.92 8.02 38.00
CA ILE A 55 -37.03 8.49 39.39
C ILE A 55 -36.56 9.94 39.55
N LEU A 56 -35.62 10.41 38.73
CA LEU A 56 -34.94 11.72 38.90
C LEU A 56 -35.64 12.89 38.17
N LEU A 57 -36.64 12.63 37.33
CA LEU A 57 -37.33 13.66 36.55
C LEU A 57 -38.64 14.17 37.19
N SER A 58 -38.94 13.78 38.44
CA SER A 58 -40.02 14.43 39.19
C SER A 58 -39.66 15.84 39.69
N ASP A 59 -38.38 16.21 39.65
CA ASP A 59 -37.89 17.51 40.13
C ASP A 59 -37.43 18.40 38.94
N GLY A 60 -38.39 19.08 38.29
CA GLY A 60 -38.13 20.40 37.70
C GLY A 60 -37.93 20.54 36.18
N ILE A 61 -38.24 19.53 35.35
CA ILE A 61 -38.31 19.70 33.87
C ILE A 61 -39.79 19.76 33.45
N PRO A 62 -40.20 20.68 32.54
CA PRO A 62 -41.61 20.83 32.15
C PRO A 62 -42.26 19.52 31.69
N GLU A 63 -43.48 19.26 32.19
CA GLU A 63 -44.33 18.06 32.01
C GLU A 63 -44.51 17.54 30.57
N ARG A 64 -44.06 18.27 29.54
CA ARG A 64 -44.15 17.83 28.13
C ARG A 64 -43.11 16.78 27.73
N GLU A 65 -42.06 16.57 28.52
CA GLU A 65 -40.95 15.65 28.18
C GLU A 65 -40.77 14.48 29.17
N ALA A 66 -41.55 14.43 30.25
CA ALA A 66 -41.40 13.45 31.32
C ALA A 66 -42.53 12.40 31.31
N VAL A 67 -42.49 11.46 30.36
CA VAL A 67 -43.17 10.16 30.52
C VAL A 67 -42.27 9.07 29.93
N PHE A 68 -41.23 8.68 30.66
CA PHE A 68 -40.57 7.42 30.37
C PHE A 68 -41.45 6.29 30.90
N GLY A 69 -42.07 5.53 29.99
CA GLY A 69 -42.75 4.29 30.36
C GLY A 69 -41.78 3.30 31.02
N ILE A 70 -42.28 2.42 31.89
CA ILE A 70 -41.47 1.39 32.52
C ILE A 70 -40.99 0.44 31.40
N VAL A 71 -39.67 0.44 31.13
CA VAL A 71 -39.03 -0.52 30.24
C VAL A 71 -38.65 -1.75 31.06
N THR A 72 -39.08 -2.92 30.60
CA THR A 72 -38.75 -4.21 31.19
C THR A 72 -37.99 -5.03 30.16
N GLY A 73 -36.80 -5.49 30.54
CA GLY A 73 -36.01 -6.39 29.72
C GLY A 73 -36.09 -7.82 30.24
N PHE A 74 -36.26 -8.76 29.33
CA PHE A 74 -36.17 -10.20 29.59
C PHE A 74 -35.01 -10.74 28.77
N MET A 75 -34.14 -11.51 29.41
CA MET A 75 -32.95 -12.04 28.79
C MET A 75 -32.89 -13.54 29.01
N GLU A 76 -32.56 -14.27 27.95
CA GLU A 76 -32.24 -15.69 27.98
C GLU A 76 -30.77 -15.87 27.58
N ILE A 77 -30.05 -16.72 28.32
CA ILE A 77 -28.63 -16.98 28.11
C ILE A 77 -28.46 -18.40 27.58
N LEU A 78 -27.86 -18.57 26.40
CA LEU A 78 -27.59 -19.89 25.80
C LEU A 78 -26.55 -20.66 26.62
N GLU A 79 -26.84 -21.92 26.92
CA GLU A 79 -25.91 -22.80 27.64
C GLU A 79 -24.87 -23.39 26.69
N ASP A 80 -25.30 -23.83 25.51
CA ASP A 80 -24.42 -24.22 24.40
C ASP A 80 -24.36 -23.09 23.37
N SER A 81 -23.16 -22.58 23.12
CA SER A 81 -22.95 -21.48 22.18
C SER A 81 -23.18 -21.86 20.72
N GLU A 82 -23.19 -23.15 20.37
CA GLU A 82 -23.40 -23.64 19.01
C GLU A 82 -24.80 -24.23 18.76
N ASP A 83 -25.66 -24.28 19.78
CA ASP A 83 -27.01 -24.83 19.62
C ASP A 83 -28.02 -23.80 19.05
N TYR A 84 -28.21 -23.86 17.74
CA TYR A 84 -29.19 -23.06 17.00
C TYR A 84 -30.65 -23.40 17.34
N TYR A 85 -30.94 -24.60 17.82
CA TYR A 85 -32.29 -24.98 18.25
C TYR A 85 -32.60 -24.35 19.60
N GLU A 86 -31.65 -24.41 20.54
CA GLU A 86 -31.76 -23.75 21.85
C GLU A 86 -32.01 -22.24 21.70
N LEU A 87 -31.35 -21.59 20.73
CA LEU A 87 -31.57 -20.19 20.36
C LEU A 87 -33.03 -19.91 20.00
N LEU A 88 -33.59 -20.70 19.09
CA LEU A 88 -34.98 -20.55 18.63
C LEU A 88 -35.97 -20.86 19.76
N GLU A 89 -35.70 -21.89 20.57
CA GLU A 89 -36.53 -22.24 21.71
C GLU A 89 -36.61 -21.10 22.72
N LYS A 90 -35.45 -20.53 23.12
CA LYS A 90 -35.36 -19.41 24.06
C LYS A 90 -36.00 -18.14 23.51
N ALA A 91 -35.77 -17.83 22.23
CA ALA A 91 -36.44 -16.70 21.58
C ALA A 91 -37.98 -16.87 21.59
N CYS A 92 -38.47 -18.06 21.25
CA CYS A 92 -39.90 -18.35 21.28
C CYS A 92 -40.50 -18.38 22.69
N ARG A 93 -39.71 -18.75 23.71
CA ARG A 93 -40.10 -18.66 25.12
C ARG A 93 -40.33 -17.20 25.53
N LEU A 94 -39.39 -16.31 25.17
CA LEU A 94 -39.55 -14.87 25.41
C LEU A 94 -40.80 -14.30 24.72
N ILE A 95 -41.05 -14.70 23.47
CA ILE A 95 -42.21 -14.24 22.70
C ILE A 95 -43.52 -14.74 23.31
N ASN A 96 -43.62 -16.04 23.60
CA ASN A 96 -44.87 -16.65 24.05
C ASN A 96 -45.18 -16.41 25.53
N GLU A 97 -44.17 -16.45 26.41
CA GLU A 97 -44.38 -16.37 27.87
C GLU A 97 -44.28 -14.93 28.40
N ARG A 98 -43.40 -14.11 27.81
CA ARG A 98 -43.17 -12.74 28.28
C ARG A 98 -43.88 -11.67 27.43
N ASN A 99 -44.41 -12.03 26.25
CA ASN A 99 -45.03 -11.10 25.30
C ASN A 99 -44.11 -9.92 24.98
N VAL A 100 -42.88 -10.21 24.52
CA VAL A 100 -41.92 -9.17 24.14
C VAL A 100 -42.37 -8.44 22.87
N HIS A 101 -42.08 -7.14 22.79
CA HIS A 101 -42.46 -6.26 21.69
C HIS A 101 -41.32 -6.01 20.70
N ALA A 102 -40.08 -6.31 21.11
CA ALA A 102 -38.88 -6.25 20.28
C ALA A 102 -37.90 -7.32 20.77
N LEU A 103 -37.03 -7.78 19.87
CA LEU A 103 -35.99 -8.77 20.16
C LEU A 103 -34.61 -8.19 19.83
N VAL A 104 -33.61 -8.51 20.65
CA VAL A 104 -32.20 -8.19 20.40
C VAL A 104 -31.41 -9.48 20.26
N GLY A 105 -30.58 -9.56 19.23
CA GLY A 105 -29.81 -10.76 18.88
C GLY A 105 -28.42 -10.87 19.53
N PRO A 106 -27.82 -12.07 19.49
CA PRO A 106 -26.47 -12.34 19.99
C PRO A 106 -25.38 -11.76 19.08
N ALA A 107 -24.13 -11.71 19.56
CA ALA A 107 -22.98 -11.26 18.75
C ALA A 107 -22.43 -12.37 17.82
N HIS A 108 -23.32 -13.08 17.12
CA HIS A 108 -22.94 -14.17 16.23
C HIS A 108 -23.71 -14.10 14.92
N LEU A 109 -22.96 -14.21 13.83
CA LEU A 109 -23.42 -13.99 12.46
C LEU A 109 -24.63 -14.85 12.07
N HIS A 110 -24.47 -16.17 12.06
CA HIS A 110 -25.53 -17.11 11.67
C HIS A 110 -26.70 -17.17 12.67
N GLN A 111 -26.45 -16.90 13.95
CA GLN A 111 -27.50 -16.92 14.97
C GLN A 111 -28.36 -15.65 14.87
N SER A 112 -27.72 -14.50 14.62
CA SER A 112 -28.44 -13.25 14.36
C SER A 112 -29.29 -13.37 13.09
N GLU A 113 -28.77 -13.98 12.02
CA GLU A 113 -29.52 -14.26 10.78
C GLU A 113 -30.74 -15.16 11.03
N LEU A 114 -30.57 -16.23 11.80
CA LEU A 114 -31.67 -17.14 12.15
C LEU A 114 -32.77 -16.43 12.96
N LEU A 115 -32.40 -15.56 13.89
CA LEU A 115 -33.36 -14.73 14.63
C LEU A 115 -34.00 -13.65 13.76
N ALA A 116 -33.26 -13.10 12.79
CA ALA A 116 -33.81 -12.15 11.83
C ALA A 116 -34.93 -12.82 10.99
N ASP A 117 -34.72 -14.04 10.48
CA ASP A 117 -35.75 -14.80 9.76
C ASP A 117 -36.98 -15.13 10.65
N LEU A 118 -36.74 -15.55 11.90
CA LEU A 118 -37.83 -15.77 12.87
C LEU A 118 -38.64 -14.47 13.10
N SER A 119 -37.94 -13.35 13.30
CA SER A 119 -38.53 -12.05 13.56
C SER A 119 -39.34 -11.54 12.37
N ALA A 120 -38.87 -11.78 11.15
CA ALA A 120 -39.57 -11.44 9.92
C ALA A 120 -40.90 -12.19 9.81
N LYS A 121 -40.90 -13.51 10.03
CA LYS A 121 -42.12 -14.34 10.02
C LYS A 121 -43.12 -13.92 11.10
N LEU A 122 -42.63 -13.43 12.23
CA LEU A 122 -43.46 -12.95 13.33
C LEU A 122 -43.75 -11.45 13.28
N ARG A 123 -43.24 -10.72 12.27
CA ARG A 123 -43.30 -9.25 12.17
C ARG A 123 -42.86 -8.54 13.45
N LEU A 124 -41.89 -9.10 14.16
CA LEU A 124 -41.37 -8.56 15.42
C LEU A 124 -40.14 -7.69 15.13
N PRO A 125 -40.07 -6.43 15.62
CA PRO A 125 -38.87 -5.62 15.50
C PRO A 125 -37.64 -6.35 16.07
N PHE A 126 -36.59 -6.48 15.26
CA PHE A 126 -35.36 -7.18 15.63
C PHE A 126 -34.14 -6.28 15.44
N PHE A 127 -33.36 -6.12 16.51
CA PHE A 127 -32.11 -5.37 16.50
C PHE A 127 -30.93 -6.32 16.32
N SER A 128 -30.23 -6.23 15.18
CA SER A 128 -28.96 -6.92 14.96
C SER A 128 -27.81 -6.01 15.36
N LEU A 129 -26.88 -6.53 16.16
CA LEU A 129 -25.71 -5.80 16.68
C LEU A 129 -24.43 -6.08 15.89
N VAL A 130 -24.45 -7.12 15.06
CA VAL A 130 -23.32 -7.62 14.30
C VAL A 130 -23.55 -7.41 12.82
N ASP A 131 -22.45 -7.24 12.12
CA ASP A 131 -22.37 -7.18 10.67
C ASP A 131 -23.05 -8.42 10.03
N PRO A 132 -24.09 -8.27 9.18
CA PRO A 132 -24.75 -9.39 8.53
C PRO A 132 -23.89 -10.05 7.43
N LEU A 133 -24.11 -11.35 7.16
CA LEU A 133 -23.56 -11.97 5.95
C LEU A 133 -24.20 -11.28 4.74
N ALA A 134 -23.37 -10.69 3.89
CA ALA A 134 -23.79 -10.15 2.61
C ALA A 134 -24.39 -11.27 1.74
N HIS A 135 -25.71 -11.49 1.86
CA HIS A 135 -26.54 -12.18 0.87
C HIS A 135 -28.05 -11.94 1.00
N HIS A 136 -28.55 -11.20 1.99
CA HIS A 136 -29.96 -10.82 2.03
C HIS A 136 -30.09 -9.30 2.14
N PHE A 137 -30.89 -8.73 1.22
CA PHE A 137 -31.40 -7.34 1.15
C PHE A 137 -30.77 -6.36 0.16
N LEU A 138 -29.80 -6.72 -0.69
CA LEU A 138 -29.37 -5.84 -1.78
C LEU A 138 -29.96 -6.25 -3.15
N ASN A 139 -30.75 -5.30 -3.69
CA ASN A 139 -31.14 -5.07 -5.08
C ASN A 139 -32.12 -6.05 -5.76
N PRO A 140 -33.38 -5.60 -6.04
CA PRO A 140 -34.27 -6.25 -7.00
C PRO A 140 -33.73 -6.28 -8.45
N SER A 141 -32.61 -5.62 -8.73
CA SER A 141 -32.06 -5.42 -10.08
C SER A 141 -31.04 -6.47 -10.53
N ASP A 142 -30.43 -7.23 -9.62
CA ASP A 142 -29.46 -8.28 -10.00
C ASP A 142 -30.15 -9.63 -10.13
N GLY A 143 -30.64 -9.87 -11.35
CA GLY A 143 -31.52 -10.97 -11.73
C GLY A 143 -30.89 -12.37 -11.82
N ASN A 144 -29.82 -12.67 -11.09
CA ASN A 144 -29.23 -14.01 -11.10
C ASN A 144 -28.47 -14.26 -9.80
N LEU A 145 -29.09 -14.95 -8.84
CA LEU A 145 -28.54 -16.02 -8.01
C LEU A 145 -29.52 -16.31 -6.86
N VAL A 146 -30.20 -17.45 -6.98
CA VAL A 146 -30.98 -18.17 -5.95
C VAL A 146 -32.13 -17.40 -5.27
N ARG A 147 -33.15 -17.07 -6.07
CA ARG A 147 -34.54 -16.93 -5.60
C ARG A 147 -35.33 -18.18 -5.98
N GLU A 148 -35.16 -19.25 -5.21
CA GLU A 148 -36.14 -20.33 -5.20
C GLU A 148 -36.71 -20.41 -3.78
N ASN A 149 -37.98 -19.96 -3.64
CA ASN A 149 -38.94 -20.28 -2.57
C ASN A 149 -39.31 -19.20 -1.52
N ALA A 150 -38.71 -18.00 -1.51
CA ALA A 150 -39.21 -16.90 -0.68
C ALA A 150 -40.21 -16.02 -1.45
N SER A 151 -41.44 -15.89 -0.95
CA SER A 151 -42.42 -14.96 -1.53
C SER A 151 -41.89 -13.51 -1.50
N THR A 152 -42.19 -12.71 -2.51
CA THR A 152 -41.76 -11.28 -2.56
C THR A 152 -42.28 -10.48 -1.36
N ALA A 153 -43.41 -10.88 -0.77
CA ALA A 153 -43.98 -10.26 0.43
C ALA A 153 -43.16 -10.51 1.70
N THR A 154 -42.62 -11.73 1.90
CA THR A 154 -41.83 -12.07 3.10
C THR A 154 -40.50 -11.32 3.15
N ALA A 155 -39.90 -11.01 2.01
CA ALA A 155 -38.65 -10.24 1.95
C ALA A 155 -38.86 -8.75 2.34
N ALA A 156 -39.92 -8.13 1.83
CA ALA A 156 -40.27 -6.75 2.19
C ALA A 156 -40.70 -6.62 3.66
N GLU A 157 -41.35 -7.64 4.21
CA GLU A 157 -41.70 -7.69 5.63
C GLU A 157 -40.45 -7.84 6.52
N ALA A 158 -39.48 -8.66 6.12
CA ALA A 158 -38.21 -8.83 6.84
C ALA A 158 -37.42 -7.52 6.92
N GLU A 159 -37.27 -6.82 5.80
CA GLU A 159 -36.58 -5.52 5.74
C GLU A 159 -37.27 -4.46 6.61
N ALA A 160 -38.61 -4.51 6.70
CA ALA A 160 -39.37 -3.53 7.45
C ALA A 160 -39.18 -3.65 8.98
N VAL A 161 -38.98 -4.87 9.51
CA VAL A 161 -38.83 -5.12 10.96
C VAL A 161 -37.37 -5.29 11.41
N HIS A 162 -36.45 -5.54 10.49
CA HIS A 162 -35.03 -5.63 10.78
C HIS A 162 -34.42 -4.23 10.98
N LEU A 163 -33.69 -4.07 12.09
CA LEU A 163 -33.02 -2.84 12.52
C LEU A 163 -31.53 -3.14 12.71
N GLU A 164 -30.72 -2.80 11.71
CA GLU A 164 -29.29 -3.07 11.71
C GLU A 164 -28.51 -2.00 12.50
N MET A 165 -28.05 -2.35 13.70
CA MET A 165 -27.26 -1.44 14.52
C MET A 165 -25.77 -1.46 14.15
N PHE A 166 -25.29 -2.43 13.38
CA PHE A 166 -23.94 -2.37 12.84
C PHE A 166 -23.91 -1.48 11.57
N PRO A 167 -22.97 -0.54 11.42
CA PRO A 167 -22.89 0.34 10.24
C PRO A 167 -22.07 -0.31 9.09
N HIS A 168 -22.54 -1.44 8.54
CA HIS A 168 -21.79 -2.21 7.54
C HIS A 168 -21.41 -1.40 6.29
N THR A 169 -22.41 -0.82 5.62
CA THR A 169 -22.20 -0.07 4.38
C THR A 169 -21.27 1.12 4.60
N GLN A 170 -21.48 1.85 5.70
CA GLN A 170 -20.66 3.02 6.03
C GLN A 170 -19.21 2.63 6.37
N LEU A 171 -19.00 1.49 7.03
CA LEU A 171 -17.66 1.00 7.34
C LEU A 171 -16.87 0.68 6.07
N LEU A 172 -17.50 -0.01 5.10
CA LEU A 172 -16.85 -0.32 3.83
C LEU A 172 -16.51 0.94 3.04
N GLU A 173 -17.43 1.89 2.93
CA GLU A 173 -17.20 3.18 2.27
C GLU A 173 -16.05 3.96 2.94
N ALA A 174 -16.04 4.02 4.27
CA ALA A 174 -14.97 4.67 5.03
C ALA A 174 -13.60 4.04 4.74
N ILE A 175 -13.51 2.70 4.72
CA ILE A 175 -12.26 2.00 4.39
C ILE A 175 -11.83 2.29 2.95
N ILE A 176 -12.76 2.29 1.98
CA ILE A 176 -12.48 2.63 0.57
C ILE A 176 -11.87 4.04 0.47
N ASP A 177 -12.48 5.02 1.12
CA ASP A 177 -12.02 6.41 1.07
C ASP A 177 -10.68 6.59 1.76
N LEU A 178 -10.45 5.90 2.88
CA LEU A 178 -9.17 5.90 3.58
C LEU A 178 -8.04 5.32 2.71
N VAL A 179 -8.27 4.16 2.10
CA VAL A 179 -7.31 3.49 1.21
C VAL A 179 -6.98 4.39 0.00
N LYS A 180 -7.97 5.07 -0.58
CA LYS A 180 -7.78 6.04 -1.66
C LYS A 180 -7.05 7.29 -1.21
N TYR A 181 -7.40 7.85 -0.05
CA TYR A 181 -6.77 9.06 0.50
C TYR A 181 -5.27 8.88 0.71
N TRP A 182 -4.88 7.73 1.27
CA TRP A 182 -3.46 7.39 1.45
C TRP A 182 -2.80 6.77 0.23
N ARG A 183 -3.53 6.64 -0.89
CA ARG A 183 -3.04 6.14 -2.19
C ARG A 183 -2.35 4.78 -2.08
N TRP A 184 -2.97 3.86 -1.34
CA TRP A 184 -2.43 2.50 -1.23
C TRP A 184 -2.53 1.79 -2.58
N SER A 185 -1.42 1.19 -3.04
CA SER A 185 -1.34 0.46 -4.31
C SER A 185 -1.44 -1.06 -4.11
N ARG A 186 -1.03 -1.55 -2.93
CA ARG A 186 -1.13 -2.96 -2.53
C ARG A 186 -1.56 -3.07 -1.09
N VAL A 187 -2.39 -4.06 -0.80
CA VAL A 187 -2.94 -4.29 0.53
C VAL A 187 -2.93 -5.79 0.81
N ILE A 188 -2.39 -6.17 1.97
CA ILE A 188 -2.49 -7.53 2.48
C ILE A 188 -3.69 -7.58 3.43
N VAL A 189 -4.71 -8.35 3.07
CA VAL A 189 -5.91 -8.56 3.88
C VAL A 189 -5.72 -9.83 4.71
N ILE A 190 -5.77 -9.69 6.02
CA ILE A 190 -5.62 -10.79 6.97
C ILE A 190 -6.97 -11.03 7.63
N TYR A 191 -7.40 -12.28 7.60
CA TYR A 191 -8.67 -12.72 8.17
C TYR A 191 -8.50 -14.11 8.78
N ARG A 192 -9.40 -14.46 9.72
CA ARG A 192 -9.44 -15.78 10.36
C ARG A 192 -10.63 -16.62 9.91
N GLN A 193 -11.81 -16.01 9.88
CA GLN A 193 -13.05 -16.70 9.56
C GLN A 193 -13.38 -16.52 8.07
N PRO A 194 -13.59 -17.62 7.30
CA PRO A 194 -13.98 -17.54 5.90
C PRO A 194 -15.37 -16.89 5.70
N GLU A 195 -16.17 -16.81 6.74
CA GLU A 195 -17.45 -16.09 6.72
C GLU A 195 -17.23 -14.58 6.64
N ARG A 196 -16.21 -14.05 7.34
CA ARG A 196 -15.93 -12.61 7.39
C ARG A 196 -15.38 -12.08 6.08
N ILE A 197 -14.61 -12.87 5.32
CA ILE A 197 -14.12 -12.42 4.01
C ILE A 197 -15.28 -12.20 3.01
N ARG A 198 -16.41 -12.91 3.16
CA ARG A 198 -17.59 -12.72 2.29
C ARG A 198 -18.12 -11.29 2.32
N ARG A 199 -18.07 -10.63 3.49
CA ARG A 199 -18.49 -9.23 3.65
C ARG A 199 -17.58 -8.26 2.90
N LEU A 200 -16.32 -8.63 2.71
CA LEU A 200 -15.33 -7.84 1.98
C LEU A 200 -15.38 -8.08 0.46
N ILE A 201 -16.18 -9.03 -0.05
CA ILE A 201 -16.27 -9.28 -1.50
C ILE A 201 -16.70 -8.00 -2.23
N VAL A 202 -17.74 -7.32 -1.74
CA VAL A 202 -18.21 -6.04 -2.33
C VAL A 202 -17.11 -4.97 -2.31
N PHE A 203 -16.29 -4.96 -1.26
CA PHE A 203 -15.13 -4.08 -1.16
C PHE A 203 -14.04 -4.46 -2.19
N LEU A 204 -13.68 -5.75 -2.28
CA LEU A 204 -12.64 -6.26 -3.16
C LEU A 204 -13.01 -6.17 -4.65
N GLU A 205 -14.29 -6.27 -4.98
CA GLU A 205 -14.83 -6.17 -6.35
C GLU A 205 -15.18 -4.74 -6.77
N SER A 206 -15.03 -3.75 -5.88
CA SER A 206 -15.33 -2.35 -6.20
C SER A 206 -14.46 -1.85 -7.37
N ASP A 207 -15.10 -1.37 -8.45
CA ASP A 207 -14.42 -0.73 -9.59
C ASP A 207 -13.43 0.36 -9.16
N SER A 208 -13.74 1.02 -8.04
CA SER A 208 -12.96 2.12 -7.51
C SER A 208 -11.62 1.69 -6.89
N LEU A 209 -11.43 0.39 -6.64
CA LEU A 209 -10.21 -0.22 -6.14
C LEU A 209 -9.52 -1.09 -7.20
N ALA A 210 -9.96 -1.07 -8.47
CA ALA A 210 -9.43 -1.93 -9.53
C ALA A 210 -7.92 -1.76 -9.79
N SER A 211 -7.33 -0.62 -9.42
CA SER A 211 -5.89 -0.37 -9.52
C SER A 211 -5.07 -0.95 -8.36
N ILE A 212 -5.71 -1.44 -7.30
CA ILE A 212 -5.08 -1.93 -6.08
C ILE A 212 -4.93 -3.45 -6.15
N ARG A 213 -3.75 -3.96 -5.79
CA ARG A 213 -3.52 -5.41 -5.67
C ARG A 213 -3.78 -5.88 -4.24
N PHE A 214 -4.70 -6.81 -4.08
CA PHE A 214 -5.02 -7.44 -2.80
C PHE A 214 -4.35 -8.82 -2.69
N ASN A 215 -3.67 -9.07 -1.57
CA ASN A 215 -3.20 -10.39 -1.18
C ASN A 215 -3.98 -10.85 0.05
N LEU A 216 -4.41 -12.10 0.06
CA LEU A 216 -5.25 -12.67 1.11
C LEU A 216 -4.44 -13.64 1.95
N VAL A 217 -4.42 -13.44 3.26
CA VAL A 217 -3.77 -14.34 4.23
C VAL A 217 -4.80 -14.81 5.25
N ASN A 218 -5.13 -16.09 5.16
CA ASN A 218 -6.02 -16.75 6.13
C ASN A 218 -5.23 -17.26 7.34
N ILE A 219 -5.73 -17.05 8.55
CA ILE A 219 -5.23 -17.66 9.78
C ILE A 219 -5.95 -18.99 10.00
N GLU A 220 -5.23 -20.09 9.78
CA GLU A 220 -5.76 -21.43 9.95
C GLU A 220 -5.37 -21.99 11.32
N HIS A 221 -6.29 -22.66 12.01
CA HIS A 221 -6.04 -23.39 13.26
C HIS A 221 -5.32 -22.55 14.34
N ASP A 222 -5.64 -21.26 14.41
CA ASP A 222 -5.08 -20.30 15.39
C ASP A 222 -3.57 -20.10 15.28
N ASP A 223 -2.99 -20.42 14.12
CA ASP A 223 -1.57 -20.19 13.85
C ASP A 223 -1.29 -18.75 13.40
N PHE A 224 -1.41 -17.82 14.36
CA PHE A 224 -1.09 -16.40 14.16
C PHE A 224 0.38 -16.18 13.78
N LEU A 225 1.29 -17.01 14.29
CA LEU A 225 2.72 -16.91 14.00
C LEU A 225 3.02 -17.35 12.57
N GLY A 226 2.42 -18.44 12.09
CA GLY A 226 2.53 -18.87 10.70
C GLY A 226 1.90 -17.87 9.74
N ALA A 227 0.80 -17.21 10.11
CA ALA A 227 0.26 -16.10 9.33
C ALA A 227 1.23 -14.91 9.25
N ALA A 228 1.81 -14.48 10.38
CA ALA A 228 2.81 -13.42 10.40
C ALA A 228 4.05 -13.76 9.57
N LYS A 229 4.54 -15.01 9.63
CA LYS A 229 5.65 -15.47 8.79
C LYS A 229 5.34 -15.40 7.30
N ARG A 230 4.16 -15.84 6.87
CA ARG A 230 3.71 -15.72 5.46
C ARG A 230 3.67 -14.26 5.01
N VAL A 231 3.20 -13.35 5.85
CA VAL A 231 3.23 -11.90 5.56
C VAL A 231 4.67 -11.41 5.41
N LYS A 232 5.59 -11.87 6.27
CA LYS A 232 7.01 -11.52 6.19
C LYS A 232 7.67 -12.06 4.93
N GLU A 233 7.36 -13.29 4.53
CA GLU A 233 7.84 -13.89 3.28
C GLU A 233 7.36 -13.10 2.05
N LEU A 234 6.11 -12.63 2.06
CA LEU A 234 5.59 -11.73 1.04
C LEU A 234 6.35 -10.39 1.00
N GLU A 235 6.68 -9.83 2.17
CA GLU A 235 7.49 -8.60 2.28
C GLU A 235 8.92 -8.77 1.74
N GLU A 236 9.57 -9.88 2.09
CA GLU A 236 10.94 -10.21 1.70
C GLU A 236 11.04 -10.75 0.27
N CYS A 237 9.91 -10.87 -0.44
CA CYS A 237 9.83 -11.43 -1.79
C CYS A 237 10.45 -12.83 -1.88
N GLY A 238 10.13 -13.67 -0.89
CA GLY A 238 10.56 -15.07 -0.85
C GLY A 238 10.27 -15.78 -2.18
N GLU A 239 11.33 -16.35 -2.77
CA GLU A 239 11.37 -17.11 -4.02
C GLU A 239 11.25 -16.37 -5.37
N MET A 240 11.34 -15.03 -5.43
CA MET A 240 11.41 -14.34 -6.74
C MET A 240 12.85 -14.27 -7.27
N THR A 241 13.20 -15.16 -8.21
CA THR A 241 14.50 -15.21 -8.92
C THR A 241 14.74 -14.07 -9.92
N ASN A 242 13.75 -13.21 -10.18
CA ASN A 242 13.79 -12.21 -11.27
C ASN A 242 14.00 -10.77 -10.74
N ARG A 243 15.17 -10.18 -11.05
CA ARG A 243 15.60 -8.83 -10.61
C ARG A 243 14.65 -7.68 -10.98
N GLN A 244 13.80 -7.82 -12.00
CA GLN A 244 12.83 -6.78 -12.41
C GLN A 244 11.61 -6.67 -11.48
N GLN A 245 11.32 -7.68 -10.66
CA GLN A 245 10.20 -7.68 -9.70
C GLN A 245 10.63 -7.35 -8.26
N GLN A 246 11.93 -7.22 -8.01
CA GLN A 246 12.48 -6.98 -6.68
C GLN A 246 12.26 -5.53 -6.19
N GLY A 247 12.23 -4.55 -7.10
CA GLY A 247 11.85 -3.16 -6.81
C GLY A 247 10.37 -2.97 -6.46
N GLN A 248 9.55 -4.03 -6.56
CA GLN A 248 8.13 -4.03 -6.26
C GLN A 248 7.81 -4.53 -4.84
N CYS A 249 8.80 -4.94 -4.04
CA CYS A 249 8.60 -5.59 -2.73
C CYS A 249 8.37 -4.62 -1.57
N SER A 250 8.84 -3.37 -1.68
CA SER A 250 8.72 -2.34 -0.63
C SER A 250 7.28 -1.89 -0.33
N GLU A 251 6.30 -2.30 -1.15
CA GLU A 251 4.89 -1.95 -1.01
C GLU A 251 4.07 -2.89 -0.10
N PHE A 252 4.65 -3.99 0.41
CA PHE A 252 3.96 -4.97 1.28
C PHE A 252 3.86 -4.56 2.76
N SER A 253 3.87 -3.25 3.04
CA SER A 253 3.81 -2.70 4.40
C SER A 253 2.41 -2.14 4.75
N ARG A 254 1.38 -2.48 3.97
CA ARG A 254 -0.02 -2.08 4.19
C ARG A 254 -0.88 -3.31 4.48
N LEU A 255 -1.33 -3.42 5.73
CA LEU A 255 -2.07 -4.57 6.23
C LEU A 255 -3.47 -4.11 6.64
N LEU A 256 -4.50 -4.78 6.09
CA LEU A 256 -5.90 -4.64 6.49
C LEU A 256 -6.24 -5.84 7.37
N LEU A 257 -6.58 -5.60 8.63
CA LEU A 257 -6.89 -6.63 9.63
C LEU A 257 -8.41 -6.76 9.76
N ASP A 258 -8.95 -7.88 9.28
CA ASP A 258 -10.38 -8.21 9.33
C ASP A 258 -10.67 -9.33 10.33
N MET A 259 -10.50 -9.03 11.62
CA MET A 259 -10.61 -9.99 12.70
C MET A 259 -11.28 -9.36 13.94
N ASP A 260 -11.57 -10.18 14.94
CA ASP A 260 -12.08 -9.70 16.23
C ASP A 260 -10.96 -9.01 17.01
N PRO A 261 -11.26 -8.15 18.01
CA PRO A 261 -10.23 -7.44 18.78
C PRO A 261 -9.19 -8.38 19.40
N HIS A 262 -9.65 -9.50 19.99
CA HIS A 262 -8.77 -10.52 20.57
C HIS A 262 -7.78 -11.08 19.53
N ASP A 263 -8.30 -11.51 18.38
CA ASP A 263 -7.51 -12.11 17.30
C ASP A 263 -6.57 -11.10 16.63
N THR A 264 -7.04 -9.85 16.51
CA THR A 264 -6.25 -8.73 16.03
C THR A 264 -5.06 -8.54 16.96
N HIS A 265 -5.26 -8.50 18.27
CA HIS A 265 -4.19 -8.38 19.25
C HIS A 265 -3.21 -9.57 19.18
N GLN A 266 -3.70 -10.80 19.11
CA GLN A 266 -2.85 -12.00 18.95
C GLN A 266 -2.00 -11.96 17.68
N PHE A 267 -2.59 -11.54 16.55
CA PHE A 267 -1.85 -11.35 15.30
C PHE A 267 -0.80 -10.25 15.43
N LEU A 268 -1.11 -9.12 16.08
CA LEU A 268 -0.14 -8.04 16.30
C LEU A 268 1.04 -8.51 17.17
N LEU A 269 0.80 -9.32 18.20
CA LEU A 269 1.87 -9.94 19.00
C LEU A 269 2.75 -10.88 18.15
N ALA A 270 2.14 -11.66 17.26
CA ALA A 270 2.88 -12.51 16.33
C ALA A 270 3.69 -11.68 15.32
N ALA A 271 3.11 -10.61 14.78
CA ALA A 271 3.77 -9.67 13.88
C ALA A 271 4.97 -8.99 14.56
N LEU A 272 4.85 -8.62 15.84
CA LEU A 272 5.95 -8.06 16.63
C LEU A 272 7.13 -9.04 16.75
N LYS A 273 6.85 -10.33 17.00
CA LYS A 273 7.88 -11.38 17.09
C LYS A 273 8.64 -11.63 15.79
N VAL A 274 8.01 -11.37 14.64
CA VAL A 274 8.58 -11.62 13.30
C VAL A 274 9.20 -10.34 12.69
N GLY A 275 9.13 -9.20 13.39
CA GLY A 275 9.68 -7.94 12.89
C GLY A 275 8.82 -7.32 11.78
N LEU A 276 7.49 -7.42 11.90
CA LEU A 276 6.50 -6.75 11.04
C LEU A 276 5.92 -5.48 11.70
N VAL A 277 6.47 -5.05 12.84
CA VAL A 277 6.02 -3.86 13.56
C VAL A 277 7.16 -2.84 13.61
N GLU A 278 7.26 -2.07 12.54
CA GLU A 278 8.27 -1.03 12.33
C GLU A 278 7.61 0.24 11.74
N LEU A 279 8.33 1.36 11.74
CA LEU A 279 7.90 2.66 11.20
C LEU A 279 7.24 2.61 9.81
N LYS A 280 7.66 1.71 8.93
CA LYS A 280 7.12 1.59 7.56
C LYS A 280 5.74 0.93 7.51
N HIS A 281 5.37 0.16 8.52
CA HIS A 281 4.16 -0.66 8.54
C HIS A 281 2.93 0.15 8.92
N TRP A 282 1.84 -0.12 8.20
CA TRP A 282 0.51 0.43 8.44
C TRP A 282 -0.46 -0.72 8.63
N PHE A 283 -1.11 -0.74 9.78
CA PHE A 283 -2.15 -1.67 10.14
C PHE A 283 -3.46 -0.90 10.19
N LEU A 284 -4.43 -1.25 9.34
CA LEU A 284 -5.79 -0.73 9.41
C LEU A 284 -6.70 -1.84 9.95
N SER A 285 -7.29 -1.64 11.12
CA SER A 285 -8.21 -2.58 11.73
C SER A 285 -9.67 -2.24 11.39
N THR A 286 -10.46 -3.27 11.05
CA THR A 286 -11.92 -3.14 10.87
C THR A 286 -12.71 -3.42 12.15
N SER A 287 -12.05 -3.82 13.24
CA SER A 287 -12.70 -4.31 14.48
C SER A 287 -13.38 -3.24 15.35
N LEU A 288 -13.44 -1.98 14.90
CA LEU A 288 -14.00 -0.79 15.57
C LEU A 288 -13.50 -0.48 17.01
N ASP A 289 -12.67 -1.34 17.60
CA ASP A 289 -12.34 -1.36 19.03
C ASP A 289 -10.84 -1.15 19.31
N LEU A 290 -10.09 -0.53 18.39
CA LEU A 290 -8.65 -0.28 18.55
C LEU A 290 -8.30 0.45 19.86
N ARG A 291 -9.17 1.37 20.31
CA ARG A 291 -8.98 2.14 21.56
C ARG A 291 -9.10 1.30 22.83
N ASN A 292 -9.72 0.11 22.74
CA ASN A 292 -10.00 -0.75 23.89
C ASN A 292 -9.05 -1.94 23.99
N MET A 293 -8.25 -2.20 22.95
CA MET A 293 -7.18 -3.20 22.99
C MET A 293 -5.98 -2.68 23.78
N ASP A 294 -5.26 -3.57 24.47
CA ASP A 294 -3.98 -3.22 25.09
C ASP A 294 -2.92 -2.98 24.01
N MET A 295 -2.50 -1.73 23.87
CA MET A 295 -1.51 -1.30 22.89
C MET A 295 -0.15 -0.94 23.52
N GLU A 296 0.07 -1.23 24.79
CA GLU A 296 1.28 -0.82 25.53
C GLU A 296 2.56 -1.34 24.86
N LEU A 297 2.55 -2.60 24.40
CA LEU A 297 3.69 -3.25 23.75
C LEU A 297 4.05 -2.65 22.38
N PHE A 298 3.13 -1.95 21.73
CA PHE A 298 3.33 -1.38 20.38
C PHE A 298 3.66 0.11 20.39
N ARG A 299 3.50 0.76 21.56
CA ARG A 299 3.67 2.19 21.81
C ARG A 299 5.00 2.76 21.30
N HIS A 300 6.08 1.99 21.41
CA HIS A 300 7.44 2.44 21.12
C HIS A 300 8.00 1.96 19.78
N ASN A 301 7.24 1.14 19.04
CA ASN A 301 7.68 0.63 17.73
C ASN A 301 7.44 1.64 16.60
N HIS A 302 6.61 2.66 16.86
CA HIS A 302 6.27 3.74 15.94
C HIS A 302 5.66 3.26 14.59
N ALA A 303 5.14 2.03 14.54
CA ALA A 303 4.28 1.57 13.45
C ALA A 303 2.94 2.33 13.47
N HIS A 304 2.26 2.41 12.33
CA HIS A 304 1.00 3.12 12.23
C HIS A 304 -0.15 2.13 12.46
N PHE A 305 -0.84 2.22 13.59
CA PHE A 305 -2.07 1.45 13.81
C PHE A 305 -3.26 2.37 13.68
N LEU A 306 -4.12 2.06 12.73
CA LEU A 306 -5.31 2.82 12.39
C LEU A 306 -6.55 1.99 12.71
N GLY A 307 -7.55 2.66 13.26
CA GLY A 307 -8.85 2.08 13.52
C GLY A 307 -9.93 3.12 13.28
N LEU A 308 -11.13 2.65 12.95
CA LEU A 308 -12.32 3.48 12.91
C LEU A 308 -13.04 3.32 14.24
N ASP A 309 -13.59 4.39 14.78
CA ASP A 309 -14.32 4.37 16.06
C ASP A 309 -15.67 5.08 15.88
N PRO A 310 -16.79 4.36 16.06
CA PRO A 310 -18.12 4.96 15.94
C PRO A 310 -18.49 5.79 17.19
N VAL A 311 -17.80 5.64 18.31
CA VAL A 311 -18.18 6.27 19.58
C VAL A 311 -17.62 7.69 19.70
N ASN A 312 -18.41 8.59 20.29
CA ASN A 312 -17.94 9.89 20.74
C ASN A 312 -17.61 9.91 22.23
N SER A 313 -16.37 9.60 22.58
CA SER A 313 -15.88 9.60 23.97
C SER A 313 -15.67 10.99 24.54
N ASN A 314 -15.43 12.02 23.72
CA ASN A 314 -15.05 13.35 24.21
C ASN A 314 -15.79 14.51 23.51
N PRO A 315 -17.13 14.59 23.65
CA PRO A 315 -17.94 15.55 22.90
C PRO A 315 -17.70 17.02 23.32
N THR A 316 -16.96 17.30 24.41
CA THR A 316 -16.60 18.64 24.88
C THR A 316 -15.31 19.20 24.27
N ALA A 317 -14.36 18.35 23.87
CA ALA A 317 -13.11 18.77 23.24
C ALA A 317 -13.31 19.24 21.78
N ASP A 318 -14.40 18.81 21.15
CA ASP A 318 -14.78 19.10 19.76
C ASP A 318 -15.28 20.54 19.53
N GLN A 319 -15.33 21.42 20.55
CA GLN A 319 -15.71 22.84 20.33
C GLN A 319 -14.69 23.62 19.48
N ASN A 320 -13.45 23.13 19.38
CA ASN A 320 -12.36 23.77 18.62
C ASN A 320 -11.99 23.02 17.33
N ALA A 321 -12.54 21.82 17.11
CA ALA A 321 -12.33 21.03 15.91
C ALA A 321 -13.56 21.19 14.99
N HIS A 322 -13.40 21.23 13.67
CA HIS A 322 -14.49 21.34 12.70
C HIS A 322 -15.37 20.07 12.62
N VAL A 323 -15.55 19.35 13.74
CA VAL A 323 -16.39 18.16 13.88
C VAL A 323 -17.82 18.61 14.16
N PRO A 324 -18.86 17.99 13.58
CA PRO A 324 -20.25 18.30 13.90
C PRO A 324 -20.54 18.05 15.38
N SER A 325 -20.43 19.09 16.21
CA SER A 325 -20.63 18.98 17.66
C SER A 325 -22.06 18.52 17.99
N LEU A 326 -22.21 17.59 18.93
CA LEU A 326 -23.49 17.35 19.60
C LEU A 326 -24.01 18.69 20.13
N SER A 327 -25.28 19.01 19.91
CA SER A 327 -25.86 20.17 20.59
C SER A 327 -25.77 19.95 22.10
N VAL A 328 -25.29 20.96 22.84
CA VAL A 328 -25.04 20.94 24.30
C VAL A 328 -26.23 20.40 25.12
N HIS A 329 -27.45 20.46 24.56
CA HIS A 329 -28.66 19.94 25.17
C HIS A 329 -28.76 18.39 25.17
N HIS A 330 -28.31 17.72 24.10
CA HIS A 330 -28.33 16.26 23.99
C HIS A 330 -27.24 15.59 24.83
N GLN A 331 -26.14 16.30 25.07
CA GLN A 331 -24.99 15.85 25.84
C GLN A 331 -25.33 15.60 27.33
N ARG A 332 -26.34 16.29 27.87
CA ARG A 332 -26.86 16.07 29.22
C ARG A 332 -27.81 14.87 29.33
N LEU A 333 -28.20 14.27 28.20
CA LEU A 333 -29.21 13.22 28.12
C LEU A 333 -28.63 11.81 27.93
N LEU A 334 -27.32 11.63 27.83
CA LEU A 334 -26.67 10.33 27.76
C LEU A 334 -25.85 10.05 29.03
N PRO A 335 -25.54 8.79 29.36
CA PRO A 335 -24.57 8.46 30.40
C PRO A 335 -23.17 8.92 30.00
N ASP A 336 -22.27 9.07 30.98
CA ASP A 336 -20.85 9.20 30.67
C ASP A 336 -20.34 7.90 30.05
N PHE A 337 -19.61 8.00 28.94
CA PHE A 337 -19.11 6.82 28.24
C PHE A 337 -17.99 6.14 29.03
N ASP A 338 -17.20 6.88 29.81
CA ASP A 338 -16.16 6.30 30.66
C ASP A 338 -16.78 5.50 31.82
N GLU A 339 -17.88 5.98 32.41
CA GLU A 339 -18.65 5.23 33.42
C GLU A 339 -19.24 3.94 32.80
N PHE A 340 -19.83 4.06 31.61
CA PHE A 340 -20.33 2.90 30.86
C PHE A 340 -19.22 1.89 30.62
N LYS A 341 -18.08 2.33 30.08
CA LYS A 341 -16.92 1.48 29.81
C LYS A 341 -16.44 0.74 31.07
N GLN A 342 -16.30 1.45 32.19
CA GLN A 342 -15.91 0.83 33.46
C GLN A 342 -16.92 -0.22 33.94
N TYR A 343 -18.22 0.06 33.83
CA TYR A 343 -19.26 -0.88 34.19
C TYR A 343 -19.19 -2.16 33.34
N ILE A 344 -19.04 -2.03 32.03
CA ILE A 344 -18.91 -3.16 31.11
C ILE A 344 -17.67 -3.98 31.43
N HIS A 345 -16.51 -3.35 31.60
CA HIS A 345 -15.28 -4.06 31.97
C HIS A 345 -15.47 -4.87 33.26
N ALA A 346 -16.05 -4.28 34.31
CA ALA A 346 -16.24 -4.96 35.59
C ALA A 346 -17.21 -6.15 35.51
N HIS A 347 -18.32 -6.02 34.77
CA HIS A 347 -19.37 -7.05 34.73
C HIS A 347 -19.16 -8.11 33.63
N ALA A 348 -18.49 -7.76 32.53
CA ALA A 348 -18.15 -8.71 31.48
C ALA A 348 -17.02 -9.65 31.93
N THR A 349 -15.94 -9.10 32.51
CA THR A 349 -14.81 -9.91 33.03
C THR A 349 -15.22 -10.84 34.18
N ALA A 350 -16.22 -10.46 34.97
CA ALA A 350 -16.79 -11.32 36.01
C ALA A 350 -17.52 -12.55 35.43
N ARG A 351 -18.03 -12.46 34.20
CA ARG A 351 -18.77 -13.54 33.52
C ARG A 351 -17.88 -14.36 32.60
N ASP A 352 -16.91 -13.72 31.96
CA ASP A 352 -15.87 -14.36 31.17
C ASP A 352 -14.49 -13.90 31.67
N PRO A 353 -13.84 -14.68 32.57
CA PRO A 353 -12.49 -14.39 33.05
C PRO A 353 -11.41 -14.59 31.98
N SER A 354 -11.72 -15.28 30.88
CA SER A 354 -10.79 -15.58 29.79
C SER A 354 -10.72 -14.45 28.77
N ALA A 355 -11.82 -13.70 28.61
CA ALA A 355 -11.82 -12.38 28.01
C ALA A 355 -11.09 -11.39 28.95
N GLY A 356 -9.76 -11.34 28.83
CA GLY A 356 -8.99 -10.21 29.33
C GLY A 356 -9.47 -8.87 28.74
N SER A 357 -8.87 -7.76 29.16
CA SER A 357 -9.18 -6.42 28.62
C SER A 357 -9.22 -6.35 27.09
N ASP A 358 -8.39 -7.17 26.44
CA ASP A 358 -8.09 -7.10 25.01
C ASP A 358 -9.18 -7.69 24.11
N GLY A 359 -10.12 -8.46 24.69
CA GLY A 359 -11.20 -9.13 23.97
C GLY A 359 -12.54 -8.42 24.00
N LEU A 360 -12.69 -7.34 24.77
CA LEU A 360 -13.98 -6.66 24.93
C LEU A 360 -14.37 -5.88 23.66
N LYS A 361 -15.49 -6.27 23.06
CA LYS A 361 -16.11 -5.60 21.91
C LYS A 361 -17.01 -4.45 22.37
N MET A 362 -16.42 -3.32 22.72
CA MET A 362 -17.16 -2.17 23.27
C MET A 362 -18.08 -1.53 22.22
N SER A 363 -17.70 -1.57 20.94
CA SER A 363 -18.52 -1.08 19.83
C SER A 363 -19.90 -1.78 19.80
N GLU A 364 -19.93 -3.11 19.93
CA GLU A 364 -21.16 -3.90 20.02
C GLU A 364 -21.99 -3.58 21.28
N ALA A 365 -21.32 -3.37 22.42
CA ALA A 365 -21.98 -2.94 23.65
C ALA A 365 -22.63 -1.55 23.52
N ALA A 366 -21.98 -0.62 22.81
CA ALA A 366 -22.52 0.71 22.51
C ALA A 366 -23.72 0.62 21.56
N PHE A 367 -23.67 -0.22 20.53
CA PHE A 367 -24.81 -0.49 19.64
C PHE A 367 -26.01 -1.06 20.40
N LEU A 368 -25.76 -1.94 21.38
CA LEU A 368 -26.83 -2.48 22.23
C LEU A 368 -27.49 -1.38 23.08
N PHE A 369 -26.68 -0.54 23.73
CA PHE A 369 -27.21 0.59 24.50
C PHE A 369 -28.06 1.51 23.61
N ASP A 370 -27.55 1.86 22.43
CA ASP A 370 -28.25 2.70 21.46
C ASP A 370 -29.56 2.05 20.99
N SER A 371 -29.61 0.71 20.86
CA SER A 371 -30.83 -0.01 20.48
C SER A 371 -31.94 0.11 21.53
N VAL A 372 -31.60 -0.11 22.81
CA VAL A 372 -32.53 -0.02 23.94
C VAL A 372 -32.94 1.44 24.17
N TYR A 373 -31.98 2.37 24.06
CA TYR A 373 -32.22 3.79 24.19
C TYR A 373 -33.16 4.31 23.09
N LEU A 374 -32.87 4.00 21.82
CA LEU A 374 -33.73 4.34 20.68
C LEU A 374 -35.14 3.84 20.91
N LEU A 375 -35.29 2.55 21.20
CA LEU A 375 -36.60 1.94 21.41
C LEU A 375 -37.35 2.63 22.57
N SER A 376 -36.72 2.80 23.73
CA SER A 376 -37.34 3.46 24.88
C SER A 376 -37.82 4.89 24.57
N ARG A 377 -37.01 5.67 23.84
CA ARG A 377 -37.31 7.06 23.49
C ARG A 377 -38.41 7.18 22.45
N THR A 378 -38.45 6.27 21.47
CA THR A 378 -39.51 6.24 20.45
C THR A 378 -40.89 6.10 21.09
N PHE A 379 -41.00 5.37 22.20
CA PHE A 379 -42.25 5.15 22.92
C PHE A 379 -42.53 6.16 24.04
N ALA A 380 -41.49 6.77 24.62
CA ALA A 380 -41.63 7.84 25.60
C ALA A 380 -42.04 9.18 24.97
N SER A 381 -41.68 9.42 23.71
CA SER A 381 -41.95 10.69 23.03
C SER A 381 -43.45 10.95 22.81
N GLY A 382 -43.99 11.98 23.47
CA GLY A 382 -45.39 12.41 23.35
C GLY A 382 -45.79 12.91 21.95
N ALA A 383 -44.83 13.14 21.05
CA ALA A 383 -45.10 13.47 19.64
C ALA A 383 -45.63 12.27 18.84
N ASN A 384 -45.42 11.04 19.32
CA ASN A 384 -45.87 9.79 18.70
C ASN A 384 -46.85 9.04 19.63
N ASN A 385 -47.94 9.70 20.02
CA ASN A 385 -49.06 9.01 20.68
C ASN A 385 -49.50 7.76 19.89
N SER A 386 -49.30 7.72 18.58
CA SER A 386 -49.54 6.55 17.73
C SER A 386 -48.75 5.32 18.12
N ALA A 387 -47.42 5.40 18.35
CA ALA A 387 -46.59 4.23 18.68
C ALA A 387 -46.99 3.61 20.02
N ARG A 388 -47.16 4.49 21.00
CA ARG A 388 -47.58 4.15 22.36
C ARG A 388 -48.99 3.57 22.39
N ASN A 389 -49.91 4.14 21.62
CA ASN A 389 -51.28 3.63 21.50
C ASN A 389 -51.35 2.30 20.73
N LEU A 390 -50.50 2.08 19.73
CA LEU A 390 -50.41 0.81 19.00
C LEU A 390 -49.85 -0.32 19.89
N LEU A 391 -48.85 -0.02 20.72
CA LEU A 391 -48.36 -0.94 21.74
C LEU A 391 -49.41 -1.26 22.82
N PHE A 392 -50.08 -0.26 23.38
CA PHE A 392 -51.06 -0.51 24.45
C PHE A 392 -52.44 -0.96 23.94
N SER A 393 -52.67 -0.85 22.63
CA SER A 393 -53.72 -1.60 21.92
C SER A 393 -53.35 -3.07 21.76
N SER A 394 -52.10 -3.46 22.04
CA SER A 394 -51.68 -4.85 21.91
C SER A 394 -52.19 -5.69 23.09
N GLY A 395 -53.10 -6.60 22.78
CA GLY A 395 -53.64 -7.57 23.72
C GLY A 395 -53.15 -8.98 23.41
N PRO A 396 -53.62 -10.00 24.15
CA PRO A 396 -53.25 -11.40 23.93
C PRO A 396 -53.59 -11.91 22.52
N THR A 397 -54.51 -11.25 21.81
CA THR A 397 -54.92 -11.59 20.45
C THR A 397 -54.04 -10.99 19.36
N THR A 398 -53.29 -9.92 19.66
CA THR A 398 -52.53 -9.15 18.67
C THR A 398 -51.02 -9.28 18.84
N ALA A 399 -50.53 -9.79 19.98
CA ALA A 399 -49.11 -10.09 20.23
C ALA A 399 -48.52 -11.17 19.30
N ALA A 400 -47.21 -11.16 19.07
CA ALA A 400 -46.53 -12.24 18.34
C ALA A 400 -46.69 -13.60 19.07
N ARG A 401 -46.77 -14.69 18.30
CA ARG A 401 -46.75 -16.05 18.87
C ARG A 401 -46.02 -17.01 17.95
N CYS A 402 -45.05 -17.75 18.48
CA CYS A 402 -44.38 -18.82 17.75
C CYS A 402 -45.33 -19.99 17.45
N ALA A 403 -45.04 -20.73 16.39
CA ALA A 403 -45.75 -21.98 16.10
C ALA A 403 -45.49 -23.02 17.20
N SER A 404 -46.51 -23.79 17.53
CA SER A 404 -46.45 -24.95 18.42
C SER A 404 -47.28 -26.08 17.80
N GLY A 405 -47.11 -27.32 18.25
CA GLY A 405 -47.80 -28.49 17.68
C GLY A 405 -49.33 -28.37 17.63
N GLN A 406 -49.93 -27.48 18.43
CA GLN A 406 -51.37 -27.24 18.48
C GLN A 406 -51.81 -25.92 17.83
N HIS A 407 -50.86 -25.04 17.47
CA HIS A 407 -51.14 -23.65 17.15
C HIS A 407 -50.22 -23.12 16.05
N ALA A 408 -50.81 -22.57 14.98
CA ALA A 408 -50.03 -21.85 13.96
C ALA A 408 -49.37 -20.59 14.55
N HIS A 409 -48.26 -20.18 13.92
CA HIS A 409 -47.62 -18.91 14.23
C HIS A 409 -48.58 -17.74 14.01
N ARG A 410 -48.43 -16.69 14.80
CA ARG A 410 -49.21 -15.45 14.68
C ARG A 410 -48.25 -14.27 14.58
N PRO A 411 -48.25 -13.54 13.45
CA PRO A 411 -47.48 -12.32 13.32
C PRO A 411 -48.00 -11.22 14.26
N PHE A 412 -47.10 -10.36 14.72
CA PHE A 412 -47.44 -9.17 15.49
C PHE A 412 -48.17 -8.17 14.59
N GLU A 413 -49.40 -7.81 14.96
CA GLU A 413 -50.27 -6.97 14.12
C GLU A 413 -49.66 -5.58 13.86
N PHE A 414 -49.04 -4.98 14.88
CA PHE A 414 -48.51 -3.61 14.82
C PHE A 414 -47.00 -3.54 14.63
N GLY A 415 -46.29 -4.66 14.55
CA GLY A 415 -44.83 -4.67 14.60
C GLY A 415 -44.13 -3.94 13.45
N ILE A 416 -44.65 -4.04 12.22
CA ILE A 416 -44.14 -3.27 11.07
C ILE A 416 -44.35 -1.76 11.26
N GLN A 417 -45.50 -1.36 11.83
CA GLN A 417 -45.79 0.06 12.06
C GLN A 417 -44.88 0.65 13.14
N ILE A 418 -44.65 -0.14 14.20
CA ILE A 418 -43.70 0.18 15.27
C ILE A 418 -42.29 0.30 14.70
N ALA A 419 -41.81 -0.68 13.92
CA ALA A 419 -40.48 -0.63 13.31
C ALA A 419 -40.29 0.60 12.42
N ARG A 420 -41.30 0.97 11.60
CA ARG A 420 -41.26 2.21 10.81
C ARG A 420 -41.17 3.47 11.67
N GLN A 421 -41.89 3.53 12.78
CA GLN A 421 -41.81 4.67 13.70
C GLN A 421 -40.47 4.74 14.41
N VAL A 422 -39.88 3.59 14.76
CA VAL A 422 -38.53 3.49 15.32
C VAL A 422 -37.52 4.05 14.32
N LYS A 423 -37.55 3.57 13.07
CA LYS A 423 -36.68 4.09 11.99
C LYS A 423 -36.89 5.61 11.83
N GLN A 424 -38.12 6.10 11.68
CA GLN A 424 -38.41 7.52 11.47
C GLN A 424 -37.90 8.43 12.60
N TYR A 425 -38.05 8.02 13.87
CA TYR A 425 -37.61 8.81 15.01
C TYR A 425 -36.08 8.73 15.24
N ALA A 426 -35.40 7.73 14.68
CA ALA A 426 -33.95 7.62 14.80
C ALA A 426 -33.19 8.85 14.24
N ASN A 427 -33.77 9.58 13.27
CA ASN A 427 -33.19 10.80 12.69
C ASN A 427 -33.02 11.96 13.68
N THR A 428 -33.80 11.98 14.77
CA THR A 428 -33.76 13.08 15.75
C THR A 428 -32.95 12.72 16.99
N LEU A 429 -32.53 11.46 17.12
CA LEU A 429 -31.84 10.95 18.29
C LEU A 429 -30.34 10.83 18.09
N HIS A 430 -29.63 11.11 19.17
CA HIS A 430 -28.21 10.87 19.32
C HIS A 430 -27.98 9.83 20.42
N GLY A 431 -27.22 8.79 20.10
CA GLY A 431 -26.74 7.77 21.03
C GLY A 431 -25.23 7.88 21.26
N PHE A 432 -24.62 6.85 21.84
CA PHE A 432 -23.17 6.74 21.98
C PHE A 432 -22.45 6.75 20.64
N THR A 433 -23.07 6.17 19.61
CA THR A 433 -22.50 6.11 18.25
C THR A 433 -22.81 7.32 17.39
N GLY A 434 -23.33 8.40 17.99
CA GLY A 434 -23.71 9.62 17.27
C GLY A 434 -25.16 9.57 16.75
N LYS A 435 -25.39 10.08 15.55
CA LYS A 435 -26.75 10.18 14.96
C LYS A 435 -27.28 8.80 14.58
N LEU A 436 -28.46 8.43 15.08
CA LEU A 436 -29.08 7.13 14.80
C LEU A 436 -29.89 7.10 13.49
N GLY A 437 -29.98 8.23 12.78
CA GLY A 437 -30.73 8.36 11.53
C GLY A 437 -30.29 7.47 10.38
N ARG A 438 -29.12 6.83 10.50
CA ARG A 438 -28.63 5.83 9.53
C ARG A 438 -29.58 4.65 9.32
N LEU A 439 -30.46 4.35 10.28
CA LEU A 439 -31.45 3.26 10.17
C LEU A 439 -32.54 3.52 9.11
N ASN A 440 -32.68 4.76 8.62
CA ASN A 440 -33.63 5.15 7.56
C ASN A 440 -33.04 5.13 6.15
N HIS A 441 -31.71 5.17 6.04
CA HIS A 441 -31.03 5.44 4.78
C HIS A 441 -30.06 4.30 4.49
N ASP A 442 -30.27 3.62 3.37
CA ASP A 442 -29.34 2.62 2.85
C ASP A 442 -28.07 3.34 2.35
N GLY A 443 -27.01 3.38 3.18
CA GLY A 443 -25.67 3.81 2.79
C GLY A 443 -25.29 5.28 3.05
N ALA A 444 -24.47 5.82 2.14
CA ALA A 444 -23.72 7.09 2.23
C ALA A 444 -24.52 8.34 2.62
N ASN A 445 -25.86 8.33 2.58
CA ASN A 445 -26.68 9.51 2.87
C ASN A 445 -27.20 9.56 4.33
N SER A 446 -26.50 8.86 5.23
CA SER A 446 -26.88 8.69 6.62
C SER A 446 -26.37 9.81 7.55
N ASN A 447 -25.48 10.69 7.08
CA ASN A 447 -24.74 11.66 7.91
C ASN A 447 -24.13 11.01 9.16
N PHE A 448 -23.68 9.76 9.01
CA PHE A 448 -23.02 8.99 10.05
C PHE A 448 -21.53 9.29 10.02
N THR A 449 -20.92 9.38 11.20
CA THR A 449 -19.54 9.81 11.37
C THR A 449 -18.70 8.73 12.05
N PHE A 450 -17.57 8.36 11.46
CA PHE A 450 -16.53 7.60 12.15
C PHE A 450 -15.38 8.52 12.55
N ARG A 451 -14.85 8.36 13.76
CA ARG A 451 -13.53 8.90 14.09
C ARG A 451 -12.45 7.97 13.58
N ILE A 452 -11.33 8.57 13.22
CA ILE A 452 -10.16 7.83 12.77
C ILE A 452 -9.14 7.92 13.88
N ASN A 453 -8.86 6.77 14.50
CA ASN A 453 -7.92 6.64 15.60
C ASN A 453 -6.55 6.27 15.02
N LEU A 454 -5.47 6.87 15.53
CA LEU A 454 -4.10 6.53 15.19
C LEU A 454 -3.28 6.30 16.46
N LEU A 455 -2.72 5.10 16.61
CA LEU A 455 -1.53 4.91 17.42
C LEU A 455 -0.32 5.17 16.53
N GLY A 456 0.34 6.30 16.78
CA GLY A 456 1.51 6.74 16.02
C GLY A 456 2.73 6.91 16.92
N TYR A 457 3.56 7.90 16.59
CA TYR A 457 4.81 8.18 17.32
C TYR A 457 4.60 8.68 18.75
N THR A 458 3.46 9.31 19.05
CA THR A 458 3.12 9.81 20.40
C THR A 458 2.98 8.69 21.41
N GLY A 459 2.69 7.47 20.95
CA GLY A 459 2.46 6.33 21.81
C GLY A 459 1.09 6.31 22.48
N GLU A 460 0.26 7.33 22.24
CA GLU A 460 -1.14 7.38 22.65
C GLU A 460 -2.04 7.25 21.42
N ILE A 461 -3.26 6.77 21.64
CA ILE A 461 -4.26 6.66 20.58
C ILE A 461 -4.96 8.01 20.46
N ASP A 462 -4.59 8.75 19.42
CA ASP A 462 -5.14 10.08 19.14
C ASP A 462 -6.21 10.01 18.04
N ASP A 463 -7.21 10.88 18.13
CA ASP A 463 -8.18 11.11 17.06
C ASP A 463 -7.55 11.99 15.98
N ILE A 464 -7.27 11.41 14.81
CA ILE A 464 -6.58 12.12 13.73
C ILE A 464 -7.52 12.84 12.77
N GLY A 465 -8.81 12.53 12.82
CA GLY A 465 -9.80 13.06 11.91
C GLY A 465 -11.13 12.34 12.02
N TYR A 466 -12.04 12.67 11.12
CA TYR A 466 -13.32 11.99 10.98
C TYR A 466 -13.64 11.72 9.51
N TRP A 467 -14.41 10.67 9.29
CA TRP A 467 -15.08 10.35 8.05
C TRP A 467 -16.58 10.57 8.24
N GLU A 468 -17.23 11.25 7.29
CA GLU A 468 -18.69 11.44 7.28
C GLU A 468 -19.26 11.03 5.92
N GLY A 469 -20.28 10.17 5.95
CA GLY A 469 -21.02 9.76 4.76
C GLY A 469 -21.91 10.90 4.25
N SER A 470 -21.72 11.30 2.98
CA SER A 470 -22.60 12.25 2.28
C SER A 470 -22.79 11.87 0.81
N ALA A 471 -23.99 12.12 0.25
CA ALA A 471 -24.35 11.79 -1.14
C ALA A 471 -23.58 12.55 -2.23
N ALA A 472 -22.95 13.69 -1.92
CA ALA A 472 -22.23 14.50 -2.91
C ALA A 472 -20.72 14.19 -2.94
N THR A 473 -20.08 14.18 -1.76
CA THR A 473 -18.68 13.80 -1.55
C THR A 473 -18.51 13.37 -0.09
N PRO A 474 -17.95 12.19 0.21
CA PRO A 474 -17.60 11.81 1.58
C PRO A 474 -16.59 12.81 2.14
N ILE A 475 -16.85 13.31 3.35
CA ILE A 475 -15.98 14.29 4.01
C ILE A 475 -14.97 13.50 4.83
N LEU A 476 -13.79 13.29 4.24
CA LEU A 476 -12.62 12.82 4.99
C LEU A 476 -11.80 14.03 5.43
N ASN A 477 -11.95 14.40 6.70
CA ASN A 477 -11.23 15.51 7.29
C ASN A 477 -10.17 14.99 8.25
N VAL A 478 -8.91 15.02 7.80
CA VAL A 478 -7.75 14.67 8.62
C VAL A 478 -7.10 15.95 9.11
N SER A 479 -6.95 16.09 10.43
CA SER A 479 -6.46 17.32 11.05
C SER A 479 -5.03 17.68 10.60
N ASP A 480 -4.72 18.98 10.55
CA ASP A 480 -3.37 19.45 10.18
C ASP A 480 -2.31 19.05 11.22
N ALA A 481 -2.69 18.87 12.49
CA ALA A 481 -1.82 18.31 13.54
C ALA A 481 -1.45 16.85 13.24
N SER A 482 -2.41 16.07 12.75
CA SER A 482 -2.21 14.68 12.30
C SER A 482 -1.33 14.61 11.07
N ARG A 483 -1.51 15.52 10.10
CA ARG A 483 -0.60 15.67 8.95
C ARG A 483 0.82 16.00 9.40
N ALA A 484 0.98 16.79 10.45
CA ALA A 484 2.29 17.10 11.03
C ALA A 484 2.89 15.91 11.81
N GLN A 485 2.08 15.09 12.49
CA GLN A 485 2.50 13.83 13.12
C GLN A 485 2.98 12.82 12.06
N LEU A 486 2.18 12.58 11.01
CA LEU A 486 2.55 11.70 9.89
C LEU A 486 3.80 12.19 9.13
N ARG A 487 3.98 13.51 8.97
CA ARG A 487 5.20 14.09 8.37
C ARG A 487 6.42 14.00 9.28
N ARG A 488 6.25 14.06 10.62
CA ARG A 488 7.35 13.85 11.57
C ARG A 488 7.89 12.42 11.49
N ASN A 489 7.04 11.43 11.23
CA ASN A 489 7.48 10.04 11.03
C ASN A 489 8.43 9.89 9.83
N VAL A 490 8.22 10.65 8.75
CA VAL A 490 9.13 10.71 7.59
C VAL A 490 10.47 11.35 7.95
N LYS A 491 10.47 12.36 8.83
CA LYS A 491 11.68 13.05 9.28
C LYS A 491 12.50 12.20 10.26
N VAL A 492 11.85 11.52 11.20
CA VAL A 492 12.47 10.57 12.15
C VAL A 492 13.01 9.33 11.41
N SER A 493 12.31 8.82 10.39
CA SER A 493 12.82 7.74 9.54
C SER A 493 14.14 8.10 8.83
N ASN A 494 14.29 9.35 8.37
CA ASN A 494 15.56 9.81 7.79
C ASN A 494 16.66 10.04 8.85
N GLU A 495 16.30 10.37 10.10
CA GLU A 495 17.25 10.49 11.22
C GLU A 495 17.71 9.12 11.77
N LEU A 496 16.89 8.08 11.62
CA LEU A 496 17.20 6.69 12.01
C LEU A 496 17.98 5.91 10.95
N LYS A 497 18.07 6.41 9.71
CA LYS A 497 18.88 5.74 8.67
C LYS A 497 20.34 5.73 9.10
N PRO A 498 21.02 4.58 9.08
CA PRO A 498 22.44 4.52 9.37
C PRO A 498 23.19 5.45 8.42
N ARG A 499 24.12 6.21 8.98
CA ARG A 499 24.86 7.23 8.25
C ARG A 499 26.34 6.86 8.19
N PHE A 500 26.85 6.63 6.98
CA PHE A 500 28.23 6.22 6.76
C PHE A 500 29.10 7.39 6.28
N ARG A 501 30.29 7.54 6.88
CA ARG A 501 31.36 8.41 6.39
C ARG A 501 32.18 7.65 5.37
N VAL A 502 32.14 8.10 4.12
CA VAL A 502 32.75 7.41 2.99
C VAL A 502 34.02 8.14 2.60
N THR A 503 35.17 7.48 2.80
CA THR A 503 36.44 8.00 2.29
C THR A 503 36.68 7.53 0.85
N THR A 504 37.27 8.41 0.05
CA THR A 504 37.58 8.14 -1.36
C THR A 504 38.85 8.87 -1.80
N ILE A 505 39.30 8.61 -3.02
CA ILE A 505 40.45 9.25 -3.66
C ILE A 505 40.04 9.78 -5.04
N LEU A 506 40.55 10.94 -5.42
CA LEU A 506 40.26 11.54 -6.72
C LEU A 506 41.03 10.82 -7.84
N GLU A 507 40.34 10.03 -8.64
CA GLU A 507 40.91 9.31 -9.78
C GLU A 507 39.91 9.22 -10.94
N ARG A 508 40.32 9.61 -12.15
CA ARG A 508 39.47 9.55 -13.33
C ARG A 508 39.42 8.12 -13.89
N PRO A 509 38.26 7.58 -14.32
CA PRO A 509 36.91 8.16 -14.30
C PRO A 509 36.08 7.75 -13.06
N TYR A 510 36.72 7.28 -11.99
CA TYR A 510 36.05 6.69 -10.82
C TYR A 510 35.44 7.75 -9.89
N VAL A 511 36.23 8.75 -9.50
CA VAL A 511 35.79 9.88 -8.68
C VAL A 511 36.48 11.15 -9.17
N MET A 512 35.67 12.12 -9.57
CA MET A 512 36.07 13.38 -10.16
C MET A 512 35.33 14.52 -9.46
N LEU A 513 35.92 15.71 -9.47
CA LEU A 513 35.19 16.91 -9.07
C LEU A 513 34.28 17.34 -10.22
N ARG A 514 33.02 17.60 -9.90
CA ARG A 514 32.04 18.08 -10.88
C ARG A 514 32.45 19.46 -11.38
N THR A 515 32.58 19.60 -12.69
CA THR A 515 32.93 20.89 -13.30
C THR A 515 31.70 21.80 -13.31
N THR A 516 31.56 22.70 -12.34
CA THR A 516 30.50 23.73 -12.35
C THR A 516 30.84 24.83 -13.36
N SER A 517 30.72 24.52 -14.65
CA SER A 517 30.73 25.50 -15.75
C SER A 517 29.28 25.80 -16.15
N ASN A 518 28.56 26.53 -15.30
CA ASN A 518 27.45 27.43 -15.65
C ASN A 518 26.88 27.98 -14.34
N ASP A 519 27.62 28.93 -13.79
CA ASP A 519 27.09 29.86 -12.81
C ASP A 519 26.25 30.90 -13.58
N ASN A 520 25.06 30.48 -14.02
CA ASN A 520 24.00 31.38 -14.46
C ASN A 520 22.85 31.25 -13.45
N GLY A 521 22.91 32.11 -12.43
CA GLY A 521 21.76 32.75 -11.79
C GLY A 521 20.61 31.87 -11.30
N GLY A 522 20.52 31.73 -9.97
CA GLY A 522 19.24 31.89 -9.28
C GLY A 522 18.22 30.76 -9.41
N GLY A 523 18.61 29.52 -9.11
CA GLY A 523 17.69 28.48 -8.67
C GLY A 523 17.85 28.24 -7.18
N THR A 524 17.05 28.90 -6.35
CA THR A 524 16.96 28.60 -4.91
C THR A 524 16.21 27.28 -4.73
N ASP A 525 16.89 26.15 -4.96
CA ASP A 525 16.47 24.81 -4.52
C ASP A 525 16.60 24.75 -2.98
N THR A 526 15.67 25.42 -2.31
CA THR A 526 15.53 25.53 -0.86
C THR A 526 14.92 24.27 -0.22
N GLY A 527 15.26 23.09 -0.77
CA GLY A 527 14.72 21.80 -0.34
C GLY A 527 15.74 20.67 -0.17
N ARG A 528 17.02 20.87 -0.52
CA ARG A 528 18.06 19.83 -0.36
C ARG A 528 18.75 19.92 1.00
N ASN A 529 18.84 18.79 1.69
CA ASN A 529 19.52 18.67 2.98
C ASN A 529 21.00 19.06 2.84
N GLY A 530 21.60 19.70 3.86
CA GLY A 530 22.98 20.22 3.79
C GLY A 530 24.07 19.17 3.45
N HIS A 531 23.79 17.89 3.64
CA HIS A 531 24.70 16.79 3.29
C HIS A 531 24.65 16.39 1.81
N GLU A 532 23.50 16.53 1.14
CA GLU A 532 23.38 16.29 -0.30
C GLU A 532 24.14 17.34 -1.11
N GLN A 533 24.15 18.59 -0.63
CA GLN A 533 24.97 19.66 -1.23
C GLN A 533 26.47 19.36 -1.15
N GLN A 534 26.94 18.75 -0.05
CA GLN A 534 28.34 18.39 0.12
C GLN A 534 28.76 17.21 -0.77
N ASN A 535 27.85 16.27 -1.04
CA ASN A 535 28.10 15.13 -1.92
C ASN A 535 28.03 15.50 -3.40
N ALA A 536 27.19 16.47 -3.78
CA ALA A 536 26.97 16.91 -5.16
C ALA A 536 28.20 17.50 -5.89
N LYS A 537 29.30 17.72 -5.17
CA LYS A 537 30.58 18.19 -5.73
C LYS A 537 31.40 17.10 -6.42
N PHE A 538 31.05 15.83 -6.22
CA PHE A 538 31.75 14.69 -6.83
C PHE A 538 30.89 14.03 -7.91
N GLU A 539 31.54 13.50 -8.94
CA GLU A 539 30.93 12.73 -10.03
C GLU A 539 31.87 11.58 -10.46
N GLY A 540 31.34 10.50 -11.03
CA GLY A 540 32.13 9.38 -11.54
C GLY A 540 31.58 8.01 -11.16
N PHE A 541 32.17 6.96 -11.72
CA PHE A 541 31.67 5.58 -11.59
C PHE A 541 31.44 5.12 -10.15
N CYS A 542 32.36 5.45 -9.23
CA CYS A 542 32.24 5.06 -7.82
C CYS A 542 31.17 5.87 -7.07
N ILE A 543 30.89 7.11 -7.52
CA ILE A 543 29.85 7.96 -6.91
C ILE A 543 28.47 7.45 -7.31
N ASP A 544 28.28 7.10 -8.58
CA ASP A 544 27.03 6.55 -9.09
C ASP A 544 26.73 5.20 -8.43
N LEU A 545 27.74 4.31 -8.35
CA LEU A 545 27.60 3.01 -7.68
C LEU A 545 27.27 3.16 -6.19
N LEU A 546 27.85 4.14 -5.49
CA LEU A 546 27.51 4.42 -4.09
C LEU A 546 26.07 4.93 -3.93
N ALA A 547 25.60 5.76 -4.85
CA ALA A 547 24.23 6.27 -4.83
C ALA A 547 23.21 5.14 -5.02
N GLU A 548 23.44 4.24 -5.97
CA GLU A 548 22.61 3.05 -6.18
C GLU A 548 22.61 2.14 -4.95
N LEU A 549 23.79 1.88 -4.36
CA LEU A 549 23.89 1.09 -3.13
C LEU A 549 23.14 1.71 -1.95
N ALA A 550 23.22 3.04 -1.78
CA ALA A 550 22.53 3.75 -0.72
C ALA A 550 21.00 3.72 -0.90
N GLN A 551 20.54 3.77 -2.16
CA GLN A 551 19.13 3.65 -2.49
C GLN A 551 18.60 2.25 -2.21
N ASP A 552 19.33 1.22 -2.62
CA ASP A 552 18.92 -0.18 -2.45
C ASP A 552 18.95 -0.63 -0.98
N LEU A 553 19.99 -0.23 -0.24
CA LEU A 553 20.22 -0.66 1.14
C LEU A 553 19.64 0.32 2.18
N GLY A 554 19.18 1.50 1.76
CA GLY A 554 18.46 2.44 2.61
C GLY A 554 19.32 3.20 3.63
N PHE A 555 20.60 3.46 3.34
CA PHE A 555 21.49 4.25 4.21
C PHE A 555 21.73 5.66 3.69
N THR A 556 22.20 6.55 4.55
CA THR A 556 22.69 7.89 4.14
C THR A 556 24.20 7.94 4.23
N TYR A 557 24.84 8.83 3.46
CA TYR A 557 26.30 8.88 3.43
C TYR A 557 26.84 10.29 3.23
N THR A 558 28.09 10.50 3.65
CA THR A 558 28.86 11.71 3.34
C THR A 558 30.22 11.35 2.79
N ILE A 559 30.57 11.93 1.64
CA ILE A 559 31.83 11.67 0.95
C ILE A 559 32.87 12.69 1.38
N HIS A 560 34.06 12.20 1.75
CA HIS A 560 35.26 13.01 1.88
C HIS A 560 36.43 12.37 1.15
N VAL A 561 37.36 13.22 0.69
CA VAL A 561 38.59 12.77 0.04
C VAL A 561 39.63 12.50 1.12
N VAL A 562 40.36 11.40 1.00
CA VAL A 562 41.44 11.03 1.90
C VAL A 562 42.47 12.14 2.03
N GLN A 563 42.88 12.47 3.27
CA GLN A 563 43.66 13.69 3.53
C GLN A 563 45.06 13.68 2.92
N ASP A 564 45.73 12.52 2.92
CA ASP A 564 47.10 12.35 2.46
C ASP A 564 47.19 11.92 0.98
N ASN A 565 46.05 11.82 0.30
CA ASN A 565 45.91 11.37 -1.09
C ASN A 565 46.55 10.00 -1.38
N LYS A 566 46.57 9.08 -0.40
CA LYS A 566 47.12 7.74 -0.54
C LYS A 566 46.07 6.66 -0.37
N TYR A 567 46.30 5.53 -1.05
CA TYR A 567 45.48 4.32 -0.90
C TYR A 567 45.63 3.66 0.46
N GLY A 568 46.84 3.69 1.02
CA GLY A 568 47.18 3.04 2.28
C GLY A 568 48.24 1.95 2.09
N LYS A 569 49.32 2.12 2.86
CA LYS A 569 50.48 1.27 2.95
C LYS A 569 50.82 1.05 4.43
N ASP A 570 51.27 -0.15 4.75
CA ASP A 570 51.83 -0.46 6.05
C ASP A 570 53.18 0.25 6.23
N ASN A 571 53.25 1.12 7.23
CA ASN A 571 54.46 1.89 7.58
C ASN A 571 55.33 1.16 8.62
N GLY A 572 54.96 -0.06 9.02
CA GLY A 572 55.55 -0.78 10.14
C GLY A 572 54.90 -0.40 11.48
N ASN A 573 54.99 -1.30 12.48
CA ASN A 573 54.33 -1.18 13.79
C ASN A 573 52.79 -1.11 13.73
N ASN A 574 52.14 -1.88 12.84
CA ASN A 574 50.68 -1.90 12.65
C ASN A 574 50.07 -0.53 12.32
N SER A 575 50.87 0.41 11.80
CA SER A 575 50.40 1.75 11.42
C SER A 575 50.19 1.81 9.91
N TRP A 576 48.97 2.17 9.51
CA TRP A 576 48.59 2.34 8.11
C TRP A 576 48.32 3.82 7.79
N ASP A 577 48.79 4.27 6.63
CA ASP A 577 48.41 5.56 6.06
C ASP A 577 47.22 5.44 5.09
N GLY A 578 46.87 6.53 4.42
CA GLY A 578 45.81 6.54 3.41
C GLY A 578 44.42 6.20 3.93
N MET A 579 43.59 5.76 2.99
CA MET A 579 42.20 5.34 3.26
C MET A 579 42.11 4.20 4.27
N ILE A 580 43.11 3.30 4.32
CA ILE A 580 43.18 2.23 5.33
C ILE A 580 43.38 2.83 6.72
N GLY A 581 44.28 3.79 6.85
CA GLY A 581 44.51 4.49 8.10
C GLY A 581 43.26 5.21 8.60
N GLU A 582 42.49 5.86 7.71
CA GLU A 582 41.25 6.56 8.08
C GLU A 582 40.18 5.59 8.61
N LEU A 583 40.05 4.39 8.02
CA LEU A 583 39.17 3.34 8.52
C LEU A 583 39.59 2.84 9.90
N LEU A 584 40.88 2.52 10.09
CA LEU A 584 41.40 2.00 11.35
C LEU A 584 41.34 3.02 12.49
N ARG A 585 41.43 4.32 12.19
CA ARG A 585 41.28 5.41 13.16
C ARG A 585 39.81 5.79 13.42
N GLY A 586 38.86 5.21 12.70
CA GLY A 586 37.44 5.54 12.81
C GLY A 586 37.10 6.94 12.27
N GLU A 587 37.90 7.48 11.35
CA GLU A 587 37.65 8.73 10.64
C GLU A 587 36.66 8.50 9.48
N ALA A 588 36.68 7.31 8.90
CA ALA A 588 35.76 6.82 7.88
C ALA A 588 35.14 5.49 8.30
N ASP A 589 33.93 5.21 7.82
CA ASP A 589 33.19 3.96 8.11
C ASP A 589 33.23 2.99 6.92
N MET A 590 33.43 3.51 5.70
CA MET A 590 33.63 2.69 4.50
C MET A 590 34.52 3.39 3.46
N VAL A 591 35.10 2.60 2.57
CA VAL A 591 35.87 3.08 1.40
C VAL A 591 35.07 2.81 0.13
N MET A 592 34.91 3.86 -0.68
CA MET A 592 34.37 3.73 -2.03
C MET A 592 35.36 4.34 -3.04
N ALA A 593 36.22 3.49 -3.60
CA ALA A 593 37.31 3.91 -4.47
C ALA A 593 37.76 2.74 -5.39
N PRO A 594 38.53 3.02 -6.45
CA PRO A 594 39.27 2.00 -7.22
C PRO A 594 40.38 1.36 -6.36
N PHE A 595 39.97 0.52 -5.42
CA PHE A 595 40.83 0.00 -4.36
C PHE A 595 41.17 -1.47 -4.58
N THR A 596 42.43 -1.76 -4.92
CA THR A 596 42.90 -3.13 -5.14
C THR A 596 42.94 -3.91 -3.82
N ALA A 597 42.14 -4.98 -3.74
CA ALA A 597 42.23 -5.97 -2.68
C ALA A 597 43.53 -6.77 -2.80
N ASN A 598 44.30 -6.83 -1.71
CA ASN A 598 45.51 -7.64 -1.63
C ASN A 598 45.61 -8.30 -0.25
N PHE A 599 46.49 -9.29 -0.12
CA PHE A 599 46.64 -10.07 1.11
C PHE A 599 46.93 -9.20 2.34
N ARG A 600 47.91 -8.29 2.24
CA ARG A 600 48.30 -7.41 3.36
C ARG A 600 47.18 -6.48 3.83
N ARG A 601 46.37 -5.97 2.91
CA ARG A 601 45.23 -5.10 3.23
C ARG A 601 44.07 -5.90 3.83
N ALA A 602 43.88 -7.13 3.39
CA ALA A 602 42.86 -8.04 3.92
C ALA A 602 43.18 -8.55 5.34
N GLU A 603 44.42 -8.40 5.82
CA GLU A 603 44.79 -8.68 7.22
C GLU A 603 44.18 -7.66 8.21
N VAL A 604 43.84 -6.45 7.73
CA VAL A 604 43.40 -5.33 8.59
C VAL A 604 42.02 -4.78 8.24
N LEU A 605 41.49 -5.12 7.07
CA LEU A 605 40.18 -4.68 6.58
C LEU A 605 39.44 -5.84 5.92
N ASP A 606 38.13 -5.84 6.06
CA ASP A 606 37.26 -6.73 5.30
C ASP A 606 36.93 -6.13 3.92
N PHE A 607 36.92 -6.99 2.90
CA PHE A 607 36.58 -6.62 1.53
C PHE A 607 35.29 -7.28 1.09
N THR A 608 34.50 -6.55 0.30
CA THR A 608 33.38 -7.13 -0.45
C THR A 608 33.91 -7.96 -1.63
N LYS A 609 33.00 -8.65 -2.32
CA LYS A 609 33.36 -9.27 -3.60
C LYS A 609 33.78 -8.17 -4.59
N PRO A 610 34.90 -8.34 -5.32
CA PRO A 610 35.36 -7.34 -6.29
C PRO A 610 34.28 -7.01 -7.32
N PHE A 611 33.99 -5.72 -7.50
CA PHE A 611 32.98 -5.26 -8.48
C PHE A 611 33.56 -5.09 -9.89
N LEU A 612 34.89 -5.02 -10.03
CA LEU A 612 35.60 -4.91 -11.30
C LEU A 612 36.85 -5.80 -11.29
N SER A 613 37.00 -6.64 -12.31
CA SER A 613 38.18 -7.49 -12.48
C SER A 613 39.15 -6.83 -13.45
N LEU A 614 40.31 -6.40 -12.95
CA LEU A 614 41.39 -5.78 -13.73
C LEU A 614 42.65 -6.65 -13.65
N GLY A 615 43.40 -6.71 -14.75
CA GLY A 615 44.71 -7.36 -14.81
C GLY A 615 45.82 -6.36 -15.12
N ILE A 616 47.07 -6.76 -14.89
CA ILE A 616 48.24 -5.97 -15.27
C ILE A 616 48.29 -5.91 -16.80
N SER A 617 48.34 -4.70 -17.36
CA SER A 617 48.48 -4.45 -18.79
C SER A 617 49.67 -3.54 -19.06
N VAL A 618 50.27 -3.68 -20.25
CA VAL A 618 51.37 -2.82 -20.70
C VAL A 618 50.83 -1.89 -21.77
N LEU A 619 50.86 -0.60 -21.48
CA LEU A 619 50.57 0.44 -22.45
C LEU A 619 51.87 0.81 -23.17
N TYR A 620 51.90 0.65 -24.49
CA TYR A 620 52.99 1.13 -25.34
C TYR A 620 52.45 2.10 -26.38
N ARG A 621 53.27 3.07 -26.80
CA ARG A 621 52.93 3.97 -27.90
C ARG A 621 52.85 3.16 -29.18
N ILE A 622 51.71 3.23 -29.88
CA ILE A 622 51.58 2.68 -31.22
C ILE A 622 52.68 3.35 -32.08
N PRO A 623 53.60 2.59 -32.67
CA PRO A 623 54.59 3.17 -33.58
C PRO A 623 53.84 3.83 -34.74
N GLU A 624 54.30 5.02 -35.15
CA GLU A 624 53.72 5.70 -36.30
C GLU A 624 53.88 4.81 -37.54
N ASP A 625 52.79 4.61 -38.29
CA ASP A 625 52.82 3.85 -39.54
C ASP A 625 53.85 4.49 -40.48
N TYR A 626 54.92 3.76 -40.78
CA TYR A 626 55.94 4.21 -41.71
C TYR A 626 55.30 4.39 -43.09
N GLN A 627 55.04 5.62 -43.50
CA GLN A 627 54.63 5.90 -44.87
C GLN A 627 55.85 5.68 -45.79
N PRO A 628 55.77 4.79 -46.80
CA PRO A 628 56.86 4.60 -47.72
C PRO A 628 57.13 5.91 -48.47
N ASP A 629 58.38 6.36 -48.45
CA ASP A 629 58.83 7.51 -49.24
C ASP A 629 58.54 7.28 -50.74
N ILE A 630 58.40 8.35 -51.54
CA ILE A 630 58.07 8.26 -52.97
C ILE A 630 59.15 7.46 -53.74
N PHE A 631 60.37 7.44 -53.21
CA PHE A 631 61.49 6.65 -53.71
C PHE A 631 61.65 5.27 -53.04
N SER A 632 60.68 4.81 -52.24
CA SER A 632 60.75 3.52 -51.56
C SER A 632 60.82 2.33 -52.52
N PHE A 633 60.48 2.50 -53.80
CA PHE A 633 60.69 1.49 -54.84
C PHE A 633 62.18 1.30 -55.21
N LEU A 634 63.05 2.28 -54.90
CA LEU A 634 64.50 2.19 -55.11
C LEU A 634 65.22 1.47 -53.95
N ASN A 635 64.61 1.44 -52.76
CA ASN A 635 65.14 0.78 -51.55
C ASN A 635 65.50 -0.72 -51.69
N PRO A 636 64.90 -1.53 -52.57
CA PRO A 636 65.27 -2.95 -52.72
C PRO A 636 66.72 -3.15 -53.20
N LEU A 637 67.33 -2.13 -53.81
CA LEU A 637 68.69 -2.17 -54.37
C LEU A 637 69.53 -1.06 -53.72
N SER A 638 70.78 -1.37 -53.35
CA SER A 638 71.67 -0.35 -52.78
C SER A 638 72.05 0.69 -53.85
N LEU A 639 72.37 1.90 -53.41
CA LEU A 639 72.81 3.00 -54.29
C LEU A 639 74.04 2.62 -55.13
N GLU A 640 74.90 1.76 -54.60
CA GLU A 640 76.07 1.22 -55.31
C GLU A 640 75.65 0.43 -56.55
N ILE A 641 74.63 -0.44 -56.44
CA ILE A 641 74.15 -1.25 -57.56
C ILE A 641 73.49 -0.35 -58.61
N TRP A 642 72.74 0.67 -58.19
CA TRP A 642 72.17 1.67 -59.10
C TRP A 642 73.25 2.41 -59.91
N LEU A 643 74.35 2.80 -59.26
CA LEU A 643 75.50 3.42 -59.95
C LEU A 643 76.18 2.43 -60.90
N CYS A 644 76.34 1.16 -60.52
CA CYS A 644 76.88 0.13 -61.40
C CYS A 644 76.01 -0.10 -62.64
N ILE A 645 74.68 -0.13 -62.49
CA ILE A 645 73.75 -0.24 -63.63
C ILE A 645 73.92 0.96 -64.56
N LEU A 646 73.93 2.19 -64.03
CA LEU A 646 74.14 3.40 -64.83
C LEU A 646 75.47 3.34 -65.61
N LEU A 647 76.56 2.96 -64.93
CA LEU A 647 77.88 2.86 -65.53
C LEU A 647 77.94 1.77 -66.61
N SER A 648 77.26 0.64 -66.38
CA SER A 648 77.17 -0.45 -67.35
C SER A 648 76.39 -0.06 -68.61
N ILE A 649 75.30 0.70 -68.48
CA ILE A 649 74.53 1.24 -69.60
C ILE A 649 75.42 2.18 -70.41
N CYS A 650 76.08 3.14 -69.77
CA CYS A 650 77.02 4.04 -70.46
C CYS A 650 78.15 3.26 -71.17
N GLY A 651 78.70 2.23 -70.53
CA GLY A 651 79.75 1.39 -71.10
C GLY A 651 79.28 0.59 -72.33
N ILE A 652 78.10 -0.03 -72.27
CA ILE A 652 77.52 -0.79 -73.39
C ILE A 652 77.18 0.15 -74.54
N THR A 653 76.54 1.29 -74.28
CA THR A 653 76.20 2.29 -75.31
C THR A 653 77.46 2.82 -76.00
N PHE A 654 78.53 3.11 -75.23
CA PHE A 654 79.82 3.51 -75.80
C PHE A 654 80.48 2.41 -76.62
N GLY A 655 80.44 1.17 -76.14
CA GLY A 655 80.95 0.00 -76.87
C GLY A 655 80.22 -0.23 -78.20
N MET A 656 78.88 -0.21 -78.18
CA MET A 656 78.06 -0.32 -79.40
C MET A 656 78.29 0.84 -80.37
N TYR A 657 78.43 2.07 -79.87
CA TYR A 657 78.79 3.23 -80.71
C TYR A 657 80.15 3.05 -81.40
N LEU A 658 81.15 2.51 -80.69
CA LEU A 658 82.46 2.22 -81.29
C LEU A 658 82.36 1.13 -82.36
N VAL A 659 81.66 0.03 -82.06
CA VAL A 659 81.45 -1.06 -83.03
C VAL A 659 80.79 -0.51 -84.29
N ALA A 660 79.69 0.22 -84.16
CA ALA A 660 78.95 0.79 -85.29
C ALA A 660 79.79 1.76 -86.15
N ASN A 661 80.81 2.41 -85.59
CA ASN A 661 81.71 3.29 -86.35
C ASN A 661 82.92 2.56 -86.96
N VAL A 662 83.37 1.44 -86.38
CA VAL A 662 84.57 0.71 -86.83
C VAL A 662 84.22 -0.41 -87.81
N THR A 663 83.04 -1.04 -87.72
CA THR A 663 82.63 -2.07 -88.68
C THR A 663 81.92 -1.48 -89.91
N PRO A 664 82.49 -1.58 -91.12
CA PRO A 664 81.94 -0.96 -92.34
C PRO A 664 80.66 -1.63 -92.86
N TYR A 665 80.25 -2.78 -92.31
CA TYR A 665 79.07 -3.54 -92.74
C TYR A 665 77.74 -3.00 -92.17
N GLU A 666 77.77 -2.12 -91.15
CA GLU A 666 76.57 -1.54 -90.53
C GLU A 666 76.17 -0.17 -91.12
N TRP A 667 77.01 0.37 -92.02
CA TRP A 667 76.74 1.62 -92.72
C TRP A 667 75.80 1.34 -93.90
N ASN A 668 74.50 1.59 -93.70
CA ASN A 668 73.49 1.38 -94.74
C ASN A 668 73.43 2.58 -95.70
N LEU A 669 73.25 2.30 -96.98
CA LEU A 669 72.96 3.31 -98.00
C LEU A 669 71.51 3.79 -97.80
N ASN A 670 71.36 5.07 -97.45
CA ASN A 670 70.05 5.66 -97.24
C ASN A 670 69.39 5.93 -98.59
N PHE A 671 68.63 4.97 -99.12
CA PHE A 671 67.65 5.25 -100.16
C PHE A 671 66.32 5.54 -99.49
N SER A 672 65.96 6.82 -99.43
CA SER A 672 64.56 7.26 -99.37
C SER A 672 63.87 6.89 -100.69
N CYS A 673 63.57 5.60 -100.91
CA CYS A 673 62.43 5.09 -101.69
C CYS A 673 62.45 3.56 -101.79
N CYS A 674 61.32 2.95 -101.44
CA CYS A 674 60.86 1.59 -101.77
C CYS A 674 61.48 0.42 -100.98
N THR A 675 60.71 -0.07 -100.01
CA THR A 675 60.77 -1.45 -99.51
C THR A 675 60.61 -2.45 -100.64
N ALA A 676 61.61 -3.35 -100.75
CA ALA A 676 61.54 -4.74 -101.19
C ALA A 676 60.83 -5.08 -102.53
N HIS A 677 61.61 -5.20 -103.60
CA HIS A 677 61.97 -6.51 -104.21
C HIS A 677 62.79 -6.29 -105.50
N GLN A 678 63.93 -7.00 -105.58
CA GLN A 678 64.84 -7.18 -106.73
C GLN A 678 65.84 -6.04 -107.07
N PRO A 679 67.11 -6.39 -107.39
CA PRO A 679 68.14 -5.40 -107.69
C PRO A 679 68.02 -4.86 -109.12
N HIS A 680 67.94 -3.53 -109.26
CA HIS A 680 67.84 -2.86 -110.56
C HIS A 680 69.24 -2.80 -111.24
N PRO A 681 69.38 -3.17 -112.53
CA PRO A 681 70.68 -3.26 -113.22
C PRO A 681 71.38 -1.92 -113.51
N ALA A 682 70.88 -0.80 -112.99
CA ALA A 682 71.36 0.54 -113.32
C ALA A 682 72.48 1.05 -112.38
N ALA A 683 72.87 0.28 -111.37
CA ALA A 683 73.94 0.68 -110.43
C ALA A 683 75.37 0.52 -110.99
N GLN A 684 75.53 0.08 -112.25
CA GLN A 684 76.85 -0.19 -112.85
C GLN A 684 77.49 0.97 -113.61
N PHE A 685 76.85 2.14 -113.73
CA PHE A 685 77.40 3.21 -114.58
C PHE A 685 77.19 4.60 -114.00
N SER A 686 78.22 5.14 -113.33
CA SER A 686 78.42 6.59 -113.24
C SER A 686 79.84 6.97 -112.76
N THR A 687 80.79 6.99 -113.69
CA THR A 687 81.65 8.16 -113.91
C THR A 687 81.62 8.45 -115.40
N VAL A 688 81.17 9.65 -115.77
CA VAL A 688 81.11 10.16 -117.14
C VAL A 688 82.46 10.78 -117.52
N GLY A 689 82.94 10.44 -118.71
CA GLY A 689 83.56 11.40 -119.64
C GLY A 689 83.10 10.99 -121.05
N ALA A 690 82.72 11.87 -121.98
CA ALA A 690 82.40 13.29 -121.97
C ALA A 690 81.68 13.57 -123.31
N GLY A 691 80.66 14.42 -123.33
CA GLY A 691 80.10 14.98 -124.58
C GLY A 691 78.60 15.27 -124.55
N GLY A 692 78.25 16.54 -124.31
CA GLY A 692 77.05 17.18 -124.88
C GLY A 692 75.78 17.26 -124.01
N ASP A 693 75.60 18.43 -123.40
CA ASP A 693 74.33 19.15 -123.15
C ASP A 693 73.34 18.74 -122.04
N LYS A 694 73.50 19.51 -120.93
CA LYS A 694 72.51 20.06 -119.98
C LYS A 694 71.85 19.14 -118.92
N ALA A 695 72.16 19.50 -117.67
CA ALA A 695 71.44 19.26 -116.41
C ALA A 695 71.31 17.81 -115.91
N SER A 696 72.24 17.37 -115.05
CA SER A 696 71.91 16.38 -114.02
C SER A 696 72.54 16.75 -112.68
N THR A 697 71.69 17.05 -111.71
CA THR A 697 72.00 17.30 -110.31
C THR A 697 72.61 16.03 -109.73
N THR A 698 73.90 16.07 -109.39
CA THR A 698 74.64 14.95 -108.79
C THR A 698 74.22 14.81 -107.33
N THR A 699 73.33 13.86 -107.03
CA THR A 699 72.98 13.48 -105.66
C THR A 699 74.15 12.72 -105.03
N ARG A 700 74.78 13.34 -104.04
CA ARG A 700 75.88 12.76 -103.26
C ARG A 700 75.32 11.56 -102.47
N ILE A 701 75.88 10.37 -102.67
CA ILE A 701 75.58 9.19 -101.87
C ILE A 701 76.00 9.51 -100.41
N GLN A 702 75.03 9.69 -99.51
CA GLN A 702 75.28 9.79 -98.07
C GLN A 702 75.02 8.43 -97.44
N LEU A 703 76.07 7.84 -96.86
CA LEU A 703 75.93 6.70 -95.97
C LEU A 703 75.39 7.21 -94.63
N SER A 704 74.36 6.56 -94.10
CA SER A 704 73.80 6.91 -92.78
C SER A 704 73.90 5.70 -91.86
N ASN A 705 74.44 5.91 -90.66
CA ASN A 705 74.41 4.92 -89.60
C ASN A 705 73.15 5.13 -88.75
N ASN A 706 72.31 4.09 -88.63
CA ASN A 706 71.09 4.15 -87.80
C ASN A 706 71.41 4.14 -86.29
N TYR A 707 72.62 3.72 -85.91
CA TYR A 707 73.14 3.77 -84.55
C TYR A 707 73.82 5.10 -84.28
N SER A 708 73.03 6.17 -84.27
CA SER A 708 73.41 7.43 -83.64
C SER A 708 73.59 7.22 -82.14
N PHE A 709 74.50 7.96 -81.50
CA PHE A 709 74.68 7.92 -80.03
C PHE A 709 73.33 8.03 -79.30
N TRP A 710 72.45 8.90 -79.78
CA TRP A 710 71.11 9.10 -79.21
C TRP A 710 70.15 7.92 -79.44
N ASN A 711 70.28 7.20 -80.55
CA ASN A 711 69.50 5.99 -80.83
C ASN A 711 70.03 4.74 -80.11
N THR A 712 71.25 4.80 -79.57
CA THR A 712 71.88 3.68 -78.84
C THR A 712 71.76 3.85 -77.33
N LEU A 713 71.47 5.07 -76.88
CA LEU A 713 71.18 5.42 -75.49
C LEU A 713 69.71 5.17 -75.12
N TRP A 714 68.82 5.32 -76.10
CA TRP A 714 67.39 5.02 -76.00
C TRP A 714 67.16 3.55 -76.33
#